data_AF-C0EDJ9-F1
#
_entry.id   AF-C0EDJ9-F1
#
_cell.length_a   1.000
_cell.length_b   1.000
_cell.length_c   1.000
_cell.angle_alpha   90.00
_cell.angle_beta   90.00
_cell.angle_gamma   90.00
#
_symmetry.space_group_name_H-M   'P 1'
#
loop_
_entity.id
_entity.type
_entity.pdbx_description
1 polymer ?
#
loop_
_entity_poly.entity_id
_entity_poly.type
_entity_poly.pdbx_seq_one_letter_code
_entity_poly.pdbx_strand_id
1 'polypeptide(L)'
;MKKAISLVLSLALMASSASSVLAQPTKQSMEKTSSAYVEGEAIVCVSGEVNSLNAMNRSRGLEITPLMKLPEDKEASPSAYRNGVNLQQKETLALVKSDQDTESLIRELEKIPTVEFAEPNYKVKLYDVPEDPYYEYQWGLENQMGTEKAVDANIAKAWENSSSTSETPVVAVLDSGVDYKHPDLKNVMWDDGLKYPELTAMGGGIYGFNTCDGPEKTDDPMDTIVGHGTHCAGIIAAQWNNEEGGAGVSSEAEIMAVKFLGGSDGSIADSLKGYAYIQAAKESGVNVVAINNSWGPSEYNGVQLHSVSKATEALGELGVISCFAAGNDDVNNDLNTGSIVSSPYVITVGALESQGHRAPFSCYGQRTVDVFAPGAQILAPTTSDTSVAAPNEHQMPPQYLPQIMQKDQSYFYEDFEDGNSSVTLRVLDADGTVIEDNQTPLTPGYMGGKGTQISLDAVEDGETFYVEMTFQKSDFVALDSVDKNSAVYFAFQAGMGSSCLQQSMPILYQDKDGNWQRLLSTQLVGGENFPARLRMMDYNWNQSTQELNDNSFLQNEGETITLRLEAKMTDKQPGVAFHMDDVGFGKEAVPYYYADGTSMATPMVTGIMALLSTQYDDAAEICARIKGSVNREEAIGLEDICVSGGFVDAAASFDDSQLAPVVNSLDTDGTTATVTGYFFGKEQGSVQVGGQQAAVNSWSDNVVTFTVPEGVSGLEEIQVTAKDGQYGRNFFEITAATQGYKKLSTPNFSYGDIYGYELTSADILPITMAAAGGKILIMGVLLESNQLVMELYDIKSDTWSQAPLLDDLEIFGDLNYPLYSMAGGLSKIYLHYITTTGQQKLGIYDTVSGTWSSVDTKLTGITEALVVYQNQLLAIGGEILNDDMSLKETLRSVQILDPSTGEVIGSLPDLPEGRSRAQAFASGDTLVVYGGYDSVFLKMLGQETNEYCNTMVYDGKEWVNYEEDQFLSDQNSEFDPMQTLEYAIGAVDGGVIVTGPVQGLGSDSMVDTWNFDASTGSWIGNQDILYSQIKTTHNIGVTYDGQFYVMGYTGAYNKLKIFRSTPVSYTGPTQDPSFGQSEITIPVIYRYEENIVAQEEAVLSEGDNIVAADEDFAEKYGFALKDSEQDKRTVRVTRNLETGELEADVDAINFDVVPTVDPAEKFFHVSYIDGEGNPVPGGGEIAFDKVG
;
A
#
# COMPACT_ATOMS: atom_id res chain seq x y z
N MET A 1 12.56 -59.83 23.88
CA MET A 1 12.01 -58.59 23.29
C MET A 1 13.04 -57.77 22.52
N LYS A 2 14.26 -57.51 23.02
CA LYS A 2 15.30 -56.78 22.25
C LYS A 2 15.94 -57.52 21.04
N LYS A 3 15.74 -58.84 20.89
CA LYS A 3 16.21 -59.63 19.70
C LYS A 3 15.15 -59.89 18.62
N ALA A 4 13.90 -59.45 18.80
CA ALA A 4 12.87 -59.56 17.77
C ALA A 4 12.74 -58.29 16.90
N ILE A 5 13.22 -57.14 17.40
CA ILE A 5 13.13 -55.85 16.71
C ILE A 5 14.26 -55.68 15.67
N SER A 6 15.43 -56.30 15.90
CA SER A 6 16.58 -56.24 14.96
C SER A 6 16.39 -57.10 13.70
N LEU A 7 15.54 -58.14 13.73
CA LEU A 7 15.29 -59.02 12.58
C LEU A 7 14.17 -58.52 11.63
N VAL A 8 13.34 -57.57 12.08
CA VAL A 8 12.27 -56.97 11.26
C VAL A 8 12.80 -55.78 10.44
N LEU A 9 13.77 -55.03 10.98
CA LEU A 9 14.43 -53.93 10.23
C LEU A 9 15.31 -54.43 9.08
N SER A 10 15.93 -55.61 9.20
CA SER A 10 16.84 -56.14 8.17
C SER A 10 16.12 -56.85 7.00
N LEU A 11 14.82 -57.13 7.12
CA LEU A 11 14.00 -57.72 6.04
C LEU A 11 13.19 -56.69 5.25
N ALA A 12 12.96 -55.49 5.79
CA ALA A 12 12.26 -54.41 5.08
C ALA A 12 13.16 -53.70 4.05
N LEU A 13 14.47 -53.60 4.31
CA LEU A 13 15.45 -52.96 3.43
C LEU A 13 15.87 -53.80 2.20
N MET A 14 15.44 -55.05 2.09
CA MET A 14 15.75 -55.90 0.91
C MET A 14 14.56 -56.11 -0.05
N ALA A 15 13.44 -55.42 0.13
CA ALA A 15 12.24 -55.61 -0.69
C ALA A 15 11.93 -54.50 -1.71
N SER A 16 12.66 -53.38 -1.73
CA SER A 16 12.38 -52.26 -2.66
C SER A 16 13.18 -52.25 -3.97
N SER A 17 14.10 -53.19 -4.20
CA SER A 17 14.94 -53.21 -5.42
C SER A 17 14.68 -54.41 -6.33
N ALA A 18 13.41 -54.72 -6.61
CA ALA A 18 13.06 -55.74 -7.60
C ALA A 18 11.81 -55.33 -8.41
N SER A 19 11.97 -54.45 -9.39
CA SER A 19 11.22 -54.48 -10.66
C SER A 19 11.83 -53.50 -11.68
N SER A 20 12.74 -54.01 -12.51
CA SER A 20 12.85 -53.70 -13.96
C SER A 20 14.24 -54.11 -14.49
N VAL A 21 14.38 -55.39 -14.83
CA VAL A 21 15.41 -55.82 -15.77
C VAL A 21 14.71 -56.08 -17.10
N LEU A 22 15.01 -55.26 -18.12
CA LEU A 22 15.27 -55.67 -19.51
C LEU A 22 15.36 -54.47 -20.47
N ALA A 23 16.56 -53.90 -20.64
CA ALA A 23 17.07 -53.43 -21.94
C ALA A 23 18.59 -53.19 -21.80
N GLN A 24 19.38 -53.73 -22.72
CA GLN A 24 20.85 -53.63 -22.71
C GLN A 24 21.33 -52.19 -22.99
N PRO A 25 22.34 -51.66 -22.27
CA PRO A 25 22.97 -50.40 -22.63
C PRO A 25 24.14 -50.61 -23.60
N THR A 26 24.15 -49.82 -24.68
CA THR A 26 25.32 -49.56 -25.50
C THR A 26 26.34 -48.73 -24.70
N LYS A 27 27.61 -49.12 -24.77
CA LYS A 27 28.75 -48.46 -24.10
C LYS A 27 28.83 -46.96 -24.43
N GLN A 28 28.55 -46.11 -23.45
CA GLN A 28 29.15 -44.79 -23.29
C GLN A 28 29.81 -44.72 -21.91
N SER A 29 30.97 -44.07 -21.85
CA SER A 29 31.86 -44.01 -20.70
C SER A 29 31.19 -43.38 -19.48
N MET A 30 31.04 -44.16 -18.40
CA MET A 30 30.70 -43.63 -17.07
C MET A 30 31.89 -42.85 -16.53
N GLU A 31 31.69 -41.55 -16.28
CA GLU A 31 32.47 -40.84 -15.28
C GLU A 31 32.14 -41.41 -13.89
N LYS A 32 33.17 -41.49 -13.04
CA LYS A 32 33.14 -42.16 -11.73
C LYS A 32 32.25 -41.39 -10.76
N THR A 33 31.24 -42.07 -10.22
CA THR A 33 30.59 -41.68 -8.96
C THR A 33 31.63 -41.64 -7.83
N SER A 34 31.58 -40.60 -7.00
CA SER A 34 32.40 -40.44 -5.80
C SER A 34 32.05 -41.52 -4.76
N SER A 35 33.04 -42.23 -4.20
CA SER A 35 32.83 -43.25 -3.15
C SER A 35 32.48 -42.64 -1.78
N ALA A 36 31.58 -43.27 -1.02
CA ALA A 36 31.10 -42.85 0.31
C ALA A 36 32.17 -42.87 1.42
N TYR A 37 33.33 -43.47 1.15
CA TYR A 37 34.48 -43.57 2.05
C TYR A 37 35.77 -43.41 1.25
N VAL A 38 36.89 -43.16 1.92
CA VAL A 38 38.20 -43.06 1.28
C VAL A 38 38.68 -44.47 0.91
N GLU A 39 38.86 -44.72 -0.39
CA GLU A 39 39.29 -46.03 -0.90
C GLU A 39 40.71 -46.38 -0.40
N GLY A 40 40.88 -47.61 0.09
CA GLY A 40 42.13 -48.10 0.67
C GLY A 40 42.35 -47.72 2.14
N GLU A 41 41.37 -47.10 2.81
CA GLU A 41 41.47 -46.65 4.20
C GLU A 41 40.39 -47.26 5.11
N ALA A 42 40.77 -47.62 6.34
CA ALA A 42 39.87 -48.15 7.36
C ALA A 42 40.17 -47.57 8.76
N ILE A 43 39.12 -47.32 9.54
CA ILE A 43 39.20 -47.01 10.97
C ILE A 43 39.12 -48.32 11.76
N VAL A 44 40.01 -48.51 12.72
CA VAL A 44 40.15 -49.76 13.46
C VAL A 44 40.22 -49.49 14.95
N CYS A 45 39.36 -50.16 15.73
CA CYS A 45 39.52 -50.23 17.18
C CYS A 45 40.28 -51.50 17.58
N VAL A 46 41.32 -51.33 18.39
CA VAL A 46 42.18 -52.42 18.85
C VAL A 46 42.23 -52.46 20.37
N SER A 47 41.96 -53.63 20.95
CA SER A 47 42.20 -53.94 22.37
C SER A 47 43.72 -54.03 22.64
N GLY A 48 44.30 -52.92 23.07
CA GLY A 48 45.72 -52.77 23.44
C GLY A 48 46.45 -51.67 22.69
N GLU A 49 47.78 -51.76 22.65
CA GLU A 49 48.59 -50.88 21.81
C GLU A 49 48.47 -51.27 20.34
N VAL A 50 48.40 -50.27 19.45
CA VAL A 50 48.41 -50.40 17.97
C VAL A 50 49.56 -51.27 17.45
N ASN A 51 50.60 -51.49 18.27
CA ASN A 51 51.70 -52.40 18.02
C ASN A 51 51.29 -53.86 17.75
N SER A 52 50.09 -54.29 18.15
CA SER A 52 49.55 -55.62 17.81
C SER A 52 49.25 -55.78 16.30
N LEU A 53 49.05 -54.68 15.57
CA LEU A 53 48.87 -54.67 14.11
C LEU A 53 50.21 -54.76 13.34
N ASN A 54 51.35 -54.58 14.01
CA ASN A 54 52.68 -54.53 13.37
C ASN A 54 53.11 -55.85 12.69
N ALA A 55 52.54 -56.99 13.09
CA ALA A 55 52.80 -58.27 12.44
C ALA A 55 52.29 -58.30 10.99
N MET A 56 51.16 -57.63 10.72
CA MET A 56 50.58 -57.54 9.39
C MET A 56 51.25 -56.44 8.55
N ASN A 57 51.58 -55.30 9.16
CA ASN A 57 52.34 -54.21 8.53
C ASN A 57 53.61 -54.72 7.82
N ARG A 58 54.42 -55.55 8.49
CA ARG A 58 55.67 -56.12 7.93
C ARG A 58 55.48 -57.03 6.71
N SER A 59 54.26 -57.53 6.48
CA SER A 59 53.96 -58.47 5.39
C SER A 59 53.24 -57.84 4.19
N ARG A 60 52.61 -56.67 4.37
CA ARG A 60 51.66 -56.10 3.40
C ARG A 60 51.74 -54.58 3.19
N GLY A 61 52.67 -53.88 3.85
CA GLY A 61 52.88 -52.45 3.60
C GLY A 61 51.76 -51.55 4.10
N LEU A 62 51.09 -51.94 5.20
CA LEU A 62 50.03 -51.13 5.81
C LEU A 62 50.62 -49.90 6.51
N GLU A 63 50.11 -48.72 6.23
CA GLU A 63 50.40 -47.51 7.00
C GLU A 63 49.40 -47.41 8.15
N ILE A 64 49.88 -47.28 9.38
CA ILE A 64 49.02 -47.30 10.57
C ILE A 64 49.28 -46.05 11.39
N THR A 65 48.22 -45.25 11.56
CA THR A 65 48.25 -43.97 12.28
C THR A 65 47.33 -44.06 13.49
N PRO A 66 47.85 -44.11 14.73
CA PRO A 66 47.03 -44.02 15.93
C PRO A 66 46.27 -42.68 15.96
N LEU A 67 44.95 -42.73 16.13
CA LEU A 67 44.10 -41.53 16.18
C LEU A 67 43.83 -41.13 17.63
N MET A 68 43.36 -42.07 18.45
CA MET A 68 42.90 -41.80 19.81
C MET A 68 43.03 -43.03 20.70
N LYS A 69 43.38 -42.83 21.97
CA LYS A 69 43.24 -43.84 23.03
C LYS A 69 41.93 -43.63 23.75
N LEU A 70 41.11 -44.68 23.86
CA LEU A 70 39.83 -44.60 24.55
C LEU A 70 40.05 -44.69 26.07
N PRO A 71 39.31 -43.89 26.88
CA PRO A 71 39.41 -43.94 28.34
C PRO A 71 38.90 -45.27 28.90
N GLU A 72 39.46 -45.73 30.02
CA GLU A 72 38.96 -46.92 30.73
C GLU A 72 37.56 -46.63 31.31
N ASP A 73 36.57 -47.45 30.95
CA ASP A 73 35.23 -47.41 31.52
C ASP A 73 35.27 -47.51 33.05
N LYS A 74 34.86 -46.45 33.75
CA LYS A 74 34.84 -46.39 35.22
C LYS A 74 33.58 -46.96 35.86
N GLU A 75 32.59 -47.43 35.10
CA GLU A 75 31.35 -47.94 35.66
C GLU A 75 31.18 -49.46 35.50
N ALA A 76 31.85 -50.20 36.37
CA ALA A 76 31.41 -51.56 36.72
C ALA A 76 30.36 -51.48 37.83
N SER A 77 29.11 -51.83 37.50
CA SER A 77 28.06 -52.09 38.49
C SER A 77 28.50 -53.17 39.51
N PRO A 78 28.17 -53.08 40.82
CA PRO A 78 28.74 -53.92 41.89
C PRO A 78 28.44 -55.43 41.86
N SER A 79 27.80 -55.98 40.82
CA SER A 79 27.29 -57.36 40.84
C SER A 79 28.17 -58.44 40.19
N ALA A 80 29.39 -58.12 39.74
CA ALA A 80 30.24 -59.08 39.01
C ALA A 80 31.57 -59.44 39.69
N TYR A 81 31.56 -59.79 40.99
CA TYR A 81 32.68 -60.46 41.64
C TYR A 81 32.39 -61.96 41.80
N ARG A 82 32.55 -62.73 40.72
CA ARG A 82 32.77 -64.19 40.77
C ARG A 82 33.12 -64.73 39.39
N ASN A 83 34.40 -64.64 39.07
CA ASN A 83 35.23 -65.58 38.29
C ASN A 83 36.38 -64.76 37.71
N GLY A 84 37.53 -64.87 38.35
CA GLY A 84 38.72 -64.10 38.00
C GLY A 84 39.16 -64.35 36.57
N VAL A 85 38.88 -63.40 35.69
CA VAL A 85 39.73 -62.99 34.58
C VAL A 85 39.51 -61.48 34.47
N ASN A 86 40.44 -60.69 35.01
CA ASN A 86 40.50 -59.26 34.75
C ASN A 86 41.79 -58.98 33.97
N LEU A 87 41.64 -58.73 32.68
CA LEU A 87 42.57 -57.98 31.84
C LEU A 87 41.69 -57.07 30.98
N GLN A 88 41.15 -56.00 31.59
CA GLN A 88 40.61 -54.89 30.80
C GLN A 88 41.77 -54.29 29.99
N GLN A 89 41.73 -54.45 28.67
CA GLN A 89 42.73 -53.92 27.75
C GLN A 89 42.34 -52.51 27.33
N LYS A 90 43.32 -51.60 27.28
CA LYS A 90 43.14 -50.23 26.78
C LYS A 90 42.84 -50.26 25.29
N GLU A 91 41.71 -49.73 24.85
CA GLU A 91 41.38 -49.65 23.44
C GLU A 91 42.06 -48.44 22.76
N THR A 92 42.52 -48.64 21.52
CA THR A 92 43.06 -47.57 20.68
C THR A 92 42.37 -47.59 19.32
N LEU A 93 41.88 -46.43 18.88
CA LEU A 93 41.43 -46.18 17.52
C LEU A 93 42.62 -45.79 16.65
N ALA A 94 42.74 -46.40 15.47
CA ALA A 94 43.78 -46.13 14.50
C ALA A 94 43.21 -46.10 13.07
N LEU A 95 43.78 -45.24 12.23
CA LEU A 95 43.59 -45.24 10.79
C LEU A 95 44.60 -46.22 10.17
N VAL A 96 44.12 -47.10 9.29
CA VAL A 96 44.94 -48.03 8.51
C VAL A 96 44.77 -47.73 7.03
N LYS A 97 45.88 -47.48 6.33
CA LYS A 97 45.90 -47.29 4.87
C LYS A 97 46.59 -48.46 4.17
N SER A 98 46.09 -48.81 2.98
CA SER A 98 46.57 -49.94 2.18
C SER A 98 46.30 -49.71 0.69
N ASP A 99 47.13 -50.32 -0.16
CA ASP A 99 46.93 -50.35 -1.63
C ASP A 99 45.81 -51.32 -2.09
N GLN A 100 45.05 -51.91 -1.17
CA GLN A 100 43.98 -52.88 -1.46
C GLN A 100 42.61 -52.19 -1.31
N ASP A 101 41.56 -52.77 -1.89
CA ASP A 101 40.21 -52.21 -1.72
C ASP A 101 39.76 -52.23 -0.25
N THR A 102 38.98 -51.23 0.15
CA THR A 102 38.59 -51.01 1.56
C THR A 102 37.85 -52.21 2.16
N GLU A 103 36.99 -52.89 1.40
CA GLU A 103 36.29 -54.09 1.88
C GLU A 103 37.24 -55.25 2.19
N SER A 104 38.22 -55.49 1.31
CA SER A 104 39.25 -56.52 1.52
C SER A 104 40.14 -56.18 2.71
N LEU A 105 40.52 -54.91 2.87
CA LEU A 105 41.27 -54.41 4.03
C LEU A 105 40.53 -54.70 5.34
N ILE A 106 39.25 -54.34 5.43
CA ILE A 106 38.41 -54.56 6.62
C ILE A 106 38.31 -56.05 6.95
N ARG A 107 37.98 -56.91 5.97
CA ARG A 107 37.88 -58.37 6.18
C ARG A 107 39.17 -59.00 6.68
N GLU A 108 40.32 -58.37 6.43
CA GLU A 108 41.60 -58.83 6.96
C GLU A 108 41.88 -58.32 8.36
N LEU A 109 41.55 -57.06 8.63
CA LEU A 109 41.67 -56.44 9.96
C LEU A 109 40.78 -57.16 10.99
N GLU A 110 39.54 -57.50 10.63
CA GLU A 110 38.60 -58.24 11.50
C GLU A 110 39.07 -59.66 11.86
N LYS A 111 40.03 -60.24 11.14
CA LYS A 111 40.61 -61.56 11.48
C LYS A 111 41.61 -61.49 12.62
N ILE A 112 42.03 -60.29 13.03
CA ILE A 112 43.01 -60.11 14.09
C ILE A 112 42.29 -60.20 15.45
N PRO A 113 42.70 -61.10 16.36
CA PRO A 113 42.01 -61.29 17.63
C PRO A 113 41.95 -60.05 18.54
N THR A 114 42.82 -59.07 18.34
CA THR A 114 42.85 -57.81 19.09
C THR A 114 42.06 -56.70 18.42
N VAL A 115 41.59 -56.87 17.19
CA VAL A 115 40.71 -55.89 16.53
C VAL A 115 39.29 -56.13 17.01
N GLU A 116 38.68 -55.10 17.58
CA GLU A 116 37.29 -55.17 18.04
C GLU A 116 36.32 -54.87 16.91
N PHE A 117 36.66 -53.88 16.08
CA PHE A 117 36.00 -53.60 14.82
C PHE A 117 36.97 -52.94 13.84
N ALA A 118 36.70 -53.11 12.56
CA ALA A 118 37.28 -52.33 11.48
C ALA A 118 36.15 -51.87 10.56
N GLU A 119 36.16 -50.60 10.18
CA GLU A 119 35.13 -49.99 9.33
C GLU A 119 35.79 -49.08 8.29
N PRO A 120 35.09 -48.73 7.19
CA PRO A 120 35.61 -47.78 6.21
C PRO A 120 35.92 -46.43 6.86
N ASN A 121 36.94 -45.71 6.35
CA ASN A 121 37.11 -44.30 6.67
C ASN A 121 36.05 -43.48 5.91
N TYR A 122 34.84 -43.39 6.49
CA TYR A 122 33.72 -42.66 5.90
C TYR A 122 34.03 -41.18 5.76
N LYS A 123 33.63 -40.60 4.63
CA LYS A 123 33.61 -39.15 4.47
C LYS A 123 32.39 -38.64 5.23
N VAL A 124 32.57 -37.63 6.08
CA VAL A 124 31.47 -36.90 6.72
C VAL A 124 31.23 -35.61 5.93
N LYS A 125 29.97 -35.27 5.66
CA LYS A 125 29.52 -33.97 5.16
C LYS A 125 28.85 -33.20 6.31
N LEU A 126 28.80 -31.87 6.20
CA LEU A 126 27.93 -31.01 7.03
C LEU A 126 26.45 -31.34 6.72
N TYR A 127 25.53 -30.93 7.61
CA TYR A 127 24.09 -31.17 7.51
C TYR A 127 23.49 -30.61 6.20
N ASP A 128 22.32 -31.15 5.80
CA ASP A 128 21.64 -30.98 4.50
C ASP A 128 21.34 -29.51 4.15
N VAL A 129 22.34 -28.77 3.67
CA VAL A 129 22.13 -27.56 2.86
C VAL A 129 21.78 -27.98 1.42
N PRO A 130 20.94 -27.22 0.70
CA PRO A 130 20.61 -27.50 -0.70
C PRO A 130 21.87 -27.57 -1.57
N GLU A 131 21.95 -28.57 -2.45
CA GLU A 131 22.99 -28.73 -3.47
C GLU A 131 22.56 -28.13 -4.84
N ASP A 132 21.47 -27.35 -4.84
CA ASP A 132 20.87 -26.77 -6.05
C ASP A 132 21.78 -25.70 -6.70
N PRO A 133 21.91 -25.68 -8.04
CA PRO A 133 22.89 -24.84 -8.73
C PRO A 133 22.78 -23.34 -8.47
N TYR A 134 21.59 -22.82 -8.13
CA TYR A 134 21.37 -21.40 -7.93
C TYR A 134 21.33 -20.98 -6.44
N TYR A 135 21.49 -21.93 -5.51
CA TYR A 135 21.43 -21.67 -4.06
C TYR A 135 22.46 -20.62 -3.61
N GLU A 136 23.67 -20.66 -4.17
CA GLU A 136 24.75 -19.71 -3.83
C GLU A 136 24.44 -18.25 -4.19
N TYR A 137 23.40 -17.99 -5.00
CA TYR A 137 22.96 -16.65 -5.39
C TYR A 137 21.75 -16.15 -4.56
N GLN A 138 21.23 -16.97 -3.64
CA GLN A 138 20.08 -16.64 -2.80
C GLN A 138 20.51 -16.10 -1.43
N TRP A 139 21.07 -14.89 -1.42
CA TRP A 139 21.65 -14.27 -0.21
C TRP A 139 20.69 -14.22 1.00
N GLY A 140 19.37 -14.12 0.78
CA GLY A 140 18.39 -14.08 1.86
C GLY A 140 18.33 -15.38 2.68
N LEU A 141 18.74 -16.51 2.10
CA LEU A 141 18.82 -17.82 2.76
C LEU A 141 20.16 -18.00 3.51
N GLU A 142 21.25 -17.60 2.86
CA GLU A 142 22.60 -17.57 3.40
C GLU A 142 23.42 -16.50 2.67
N ASN A 143 23.79 -15.43 3.37
CA ASN A 143 24.54 -14.32 2.76
C ASN A 143 26.04 -14.59 2.86
N GLN A 144 26.65 -14.89 1.71
CA GLN A 144 28.07 -15.18 1.60
C GLN A 144 28.93 -13.96 1.20
N MET A 145 28.34 -12.76 1.18
CA MET A 145 29.08 -11.53 0.87
C MET A 145 30.23 -11.30 1.88
N GLY A 146 31.45 -11.11 1.37
CA GLY A 146 32.67 -10.97 2.19
C GLY A 146 32.82 -9.64 2.95
N THR A 147 31.74 -8.89 3.23
CA THR A 147 31.78 -7.66 4.03
C THR A 147 31.66 -7.99 5.52
N GLU A 148 32.18 -7.13 6.40
CA GLU A 148 32.09 -7.31 7.87
C GLU A 148 30.63 -7.28 8.41
N LYS A 149 29.62 -7.11 7.56
CA LYS A 149 28.19 -6.95 7.91
C LYS A 149 27.23 -7.64 6.91
N ALA A 150 27.58 -8.80 6.37
CA ALA A 150 26.61 -9.57 5.58
C ALA A 150 25.44 -10.01 6.47
N VAL A 151 24.22 -9.57 6.12
CA VAL A 151 22.99 -9.87 6.86
C VAL A 151 22.12 -10.83 6.04
N ASP A 152 21.55 -11.86 6.67
CA ASP A 152 20.54 -12.76 6.12
C ASP A 152 19.47 -13.09 7.18
N ALA A 153 18.45 -13.88 6.80
CA ALA A 153 17.39 -14.28 7.72
C ALA A 153 17.76 -15.52 8.58
N ASN A 154 19.02 -15.97 8.59
CA ASN A 154 19.51 -17.17 9.28
C ASN A 154 18.73 -18.45 8.92
N ILE A 155 18.26 -18.56 7.67
CA ILE A 155 17.43 -19.69 7.20
C ILE A 155 18.23 -20.99 7.19
N ALA A 156 19.46 -20.97 6.68
CA ALA A 156 20.32 -22.14 6.65
C ALA A 156 20.54 -22.76 8.04
N LYS A 157 20.68 -21.91 9.07
CA LYS A 157 20.78 -22.34 10.48
C LYS A 157 19.45 -22.86 11.03
N ALA A 158 18.33 -22.30 10.58
CA ALA A 158 17.00 -22.75 11.00
C ALA A 158 16.71 -24.19 10.55
N TRP A 159 17.20 -24.59 9.37
CA TRP A 159 17.06 -25.96 8.86
C TRP A 159 17.75 -27.02 9.73
N GLU A 160 18.80 -26.66 10.48
CA GLU A 160 19.41 -27.58 11.45
C GLU A 160 18.47 -27.92 12.62
N ASN A 161 17.49 -27.05 12.88
CA ASN A 161 16.55 -27.16 13.98
C ASN A 161 15.16 -27.64 13.55
N SER A 162 14.86 -27.68 12.25
CA SER A 162 13.60 -28.21 11.74
C SER A 162 13.54 -29.74 11.87
N SER A 163 12.33 -30.29 11.98
CA SER A 163 12.11 -31.73 12.07
C SER A 163 11.00 -32.12 11.11
N SER A 164 11.16 -33.25 10.44
CA SER A 164 10.12 -33.75 9.54
C SER A 164 8.88 -34.19 10.29
N THR A 165 7.71 -33.75 9.83
CA THR A 165 6.43 -34.17 10.42
C THR A 165 5.81 -35.36 9.69
N SER A 166 4.69 -35.87 10.22
CA SER A 166 3.84 -36.82 9.50
C SER A 166 2.83 -36.16 8.54
N GLU A 167 2.63 -34.84 8.61
CA GLU A 167 1.63 -34.10 7.84
C GLU A 167 2.27 -32.89 7.15
N THR A 168 2.38 -32.98 5.83
CA THR A 168 2.95 -31.93 4.96
C THR A 168 2.20 -30.60 5.15
N PRO A 169 2.88 -29.50 5.51
CA PRO A 169 2.26 -28.19 5.59
C PRO A 169 1.89 -27.68 4.19
N VAL A 170 0.68 -27.15 4.04
CA VAL A 170 0.23 -26.51 2.79
C VAL A 170 0.22 -25.00 3.00
N VAL A 171 0.87 -24.27 2.09
CA VAL A 171 0.88 -22.81 2.05
C VAL A 171 0.06 -22.33 0.87
N ALA A 172 -0.95 -21.50 1.12
CA ALA A 172 -1.72 -20.87 0.07
C ALA A 172 -1.03 -19.59 -0.43
N VAL A 173 -0.78 -19.52 -1.74
CA VAL A 173 -0.28 -18.31 -2.39
C VAL A 173 -1.48 -17.62 -3.04
N LEU A 174 -2.02 -16.61 -2.35
CA LEU A 174 -3.15 -15.80 -2.82
C LEU A 174 -2.60 -14.62 -3.64
N ASP A 175 -2.48 -14.79 -4.95
CA ASP A 175 -1.67 -13.91 -5.82
C ASP A 175 -2.09 -13.98 -7.30
N SER A 176 -1.17 -13.78 -8.26
CA SER A 176 -1.36 -13.94 -9.71
C SER A 176 -1.45 -15.40 -10.18
N GLY A 177 -1.43 -16.36 -9.27
CA GLY A 177 -1.36 -17.79 -9.57
C GLY A 177 0.06 -18.32 -9.48
N VAL A 178 0.27 -19.57 -9.92
CA VAL A 178 1.59 -20.22 -9.90
C VAL A 178 1.81 -21.01 -11.18
N ASP A 179 2.99 -20.89 -11.79
CA ASP A 179 3.44 -21.79 -12.84
C ASP A 179 3.78 -23.16 -12.25
N TYR A 180 2.74 -23.98 -12.08
CA TYR A 180 2.85 -25.35 -11.57
C TYR A 180 3.58 -26.32 -12.52
N LYS A 181 4.03 -25.86 -13.69
CA LYS A 181 4.92 -26.63 -14.58
C LYS A 181 6.37 -26.22 -14.47
N HIS A 182 6.67 -25.15 -13.74
CA HIS A 182 8.03 -24.70 -13.51
C HIS A 182 8.87 -25.88 -12.98
N PRO A 183 10.08 -26.14 -13.51
CA PRO A 183 10.84 -27.35 -13.18
C PRO A 183 11.07 -27.52 -11.68
N ASP A 184 11.20 -26.39 -10.98
CA ASP A 184 11.47 -26.30 -9.55
C ASP A 184 10.22 -26.25 -8.64
N LEU A 185 9.02 -26.11 -9.23
CA LEU A 185 7.76 -26.05 -8.48
C LEU A 185 6.87 -27.26 -8.70
N LYS A 186 6.94 -27.92 -9.86
CA LYS A 186 6.03 -29.01 -10.27
C LYS A 186 5.86 -30.16 -9.25
N ASN A 187 6.86 -30.39 -8.40
CA ASN A 187 6.87 -31.47 -7.40
C ASN A 187 6.49 -31.03 -5.98
N VAL A 188 6.32 -29.72 -5.75
CA VAL A 188 5.94 -29.12 -4.47
C VAL A 188 4.56 -28.45 -4.55
N MET A 189 3.84 -28.60 -5.66
CA MET A 189 2.46 -28.15 -5.74
C MET A 189 1.56 -29.08 -4.94
N TRP A 190 0.65 -28.48 -4.15
CA TRP A 190 -0.44 -29.21 -3.52
C TRP A 190 -1.32 -29.84 -4.60
N ASP A 191 -1.47 -31.16 -4.56
CA ASP A 191 -2.29 -31.93 -5.51
C ASP A 191 -3.50 -32.54 -4.81
N ASP A 192 -4.64 -31.86 -4.96
CA ASP A 192 -5.94 -32.36 -4.50
C ASP A 192 -6.28 -33.70 -5.17
N GLY A 193 -5.92 -33.87 -6.45
CA GLY A 193 -6.45 -34.93 -7.31
C GLY A 193 -7.98 -34.87 -7.44
N LEU A 194 -8.58 -33.71 -7.16
CA LEU A 194 -10.02 -33.45 -7.04
C LEU A 194 -10.72 -34.38 -6.03
N LYS A 195 -10.08 -34.65 -4.89
CA LYS A 195 -10.57 -35.52 -3.82
C LYS A 195 -11.53 -34.81 -2.87
N TYR A 196 -11.55 -33.48 -2.81
CA TYR A 196 -12.46 -32.69 -1.98
C TYR A 196 -13.66 -32.14 -2.81
N PRO A 197 -14.85 -32.77 -2.76
CA PRO A 197 -16.01 -32.34 -3.54
C PRO A 197 -16.46 -30.91 -3.23
N GLU A 198 -16.27 -30.46 -2.00
CA GLU A 198 -16.58 -29.10 -1.54
C GLU A 198 -15.76 -28.07 -2.33
N LEU A 199 -14.45 -28.31 -2.49
CA LEU A 199 -13.54 -27.44 -3.24
C LEU A 199 -13.84 -27.47 -4.74
N THR A 200 -14.11 -28.65 -5.29
CA THR A 200 -14.51 -28.79 -6.70
C THR A 200 -15.83 -28.05 -6.98
N ALA A 201 -16.80 -28.08 -6.04
CA ALA A 201 -18.07 -27.40 -6.19
C ALA A 201 -17.95 -25.87 -6.18
N MET A 202 -16.88 -25.33 -5.58
CA MET A 202 -16.52 -23.91 -5.64
C MET A 202 -15.82 -23.51 -6.94
N GLY A 203 -15.45 -24.48 -7.78
CA GLY A 203 -14.68 -24.27 -9.02
C GLY A 203 -13.17 -24.50 -8.87
N GLY A 204 -12.73 -25.16 -7.79
CA GLY A 204 -11.32 -25.52 -7.60
C GLY A 204 -10.82 -26.55 -8.60
N GLY A 205 -9.60 -26.33 -9.11
CA GLY A 205 -8.81 -27.27 -9.89
C GLY A 205 -7.90 -28.15 -9.02
N ILE A 206 -7.01 -28.90 -9.69
CA ILE A 206 -6.10 -29.87 -9.03
C ILE A 206 -5.08 -29.18 -8.11
N TYR A 207 -4.59 -28.01 -8.52
CA TYR A 207 -3.52 -27.28 -7.82
C TYR A 207 -4.01 -26.06 -7.02
N GLY A 208 -5.32 -25.82 -6.98
CA GLY A 208 -5.92 -24.67 -6.29
C GLY A 208 -7.08 -24.05 -7.04
N PHE A 209 -7.22 -22.72 -6.98
CA PHE A 209 -8.43 -22.02 -7.39
C PHE A 209 -8.15 -20.71 -8.12
N ASN A 210 -8.96 -20.38 -9.13
CA ASN A 210 -8.91 -19.11 -9.84
C ASN A 210 -10.23 -18.35 -9.63
N THR A 211 -10.17 -17.21 -8.95
CA THR A 211 -11.31 -16.37 -8.63
C THR A 211 -11.57 -15.30 -9.69
N CYS A 212 -10.63 -15.05 -10.59
CA CYS A 212 -10.71 -13.97 -11.57
C CYS A 212 -11.93 -14.14 -12.49
N ASP A 213 -12.73 -13.09 -12.62
CA ASP A 213 -13.87 -13.03 -13.53
C ASP A 213 -13.48 -12.30 -14.84
N GLY A 214 -13.92 -12.79 -16.01
CA GLY A 214 -13.59 -12.17 -17.31
C GLY A 214 -13.90 -13.04 -18.54
N PRO A 215 -13.76 -12.50 -19.77
CA PRO A 215 -14.04 -13.23 -21.01
C PRO A 215 -13.09 -14.42 -21.26
N GLU A 216 -11.98 -14.50 -20.52
CA GLU A 216 -11.01 -15.60 -20.53
C GLU A 216 -11.07 -16.47 -19.27
N LYS A 217 -12.17 -16.42 -18.49
CA LYS A 217 -12.31 -17.18 -17.24
C LYS A 217 -11.96 -18.67 -17.42
N THR A 218 -10.91 -19.09 -16.73
CA THR A 218 -10.53 -20.48 -16.55
C THR A 218 -10.63 -20.82 -15.07
N ASP A 219 -10.89 -22.08 -14.75
CA ASP A 219 -10.77 -22.60 -13.37
C ASP A 219 -9.27 -22.88 -13.03
N ASP A 220 -8.34 -22.48 -13.90
CA ASP A 220 -6.93 -22.83 -13.85
C ASP A 220 -6.12 -21.71 -13.17
N PRO A 221 -5.43 -21.98 -12.04
CA PRO A 221 -4.61 -20.99 -11.34
C PRO A 221 -3.21 -20.80 -11.95
N MET A 222 -2.98 -21.27 -13.18
CA MET A 222 -1.72 -21.11 -13.90
C MET A 222 -1.33 -19.63 -14.02
N ASP A 223 -0.08 -19.32 -13.70
CA ASP A 223 0.50 -17.99 -13.94
C ASP A 223 1.36 -17.99 -15.19
N THR A 224 0.76 -17.60 -16.32
CA THR A 224 1.45 -17.50 -17.61
C THR A 224 1.84 -16.07 -17.97
N ILE A 225 1.41 -15.06 -17.22
CA ILE A 225 1.52 -13.64 -17.65
C ILE A 225 2.32 -12.80 -16.67
N VAL A 226 2.08 -12.94 -15.36
CA VAL A 226 2.57 -12.00 -14.35
C VAL A 226 3.88 -12.52 -13.75
N GLY A 227 3.93 -13.80 -13.36
CA GLY A 227 5.08 -14.44 -12.74
C GLY A 227 5.27 -14.14 -11.25
N HIS A 228 4.54 -13.16 -10.69
CA HIS A 228 4.71 -12.69 -9.31
C HIS A 228 4.36 -13.75 -8.25
N GLY A 229 3.21 -14.41 -8.37
CA GLY A 229 2.84 -15.51 -7.48
C GLY A 229 3.74 -16.74 -7.65
N THR A 230 4.28 -16.97 -8.85
CA THR A 230 5.31 -18.01 -9.09
C THR A 230 6.60 -17.72 -8.33
N HIS A 231 7.02 -16.46 -8.32
CA HIS A 231 8.19 -15.99 -7.57
C HIS A 231 8.00 -16.17 -6.06
N CYS A 232 6.83 -15.75 -5.54
CA CYS A 232 6.47 -15.97 -4.14
C CYS A 232 6.45 -17.46 -3.76
N ALA A 233 5.85 -18.31 -4.60
CA ALA A 233 5.83 -19.76 -4.38
C ALA A 233 7.23 -20.37 -4.33
N GLY A 234 8.14 -19.91 -5.19
CA GLY A 234 9.53 -20.35 -5.22
C GLY A 234 10.32 -19.97 -3.97
N ILE A 235 10.17 -18.74 -3.47
CA ILE A 235 10.78 -18.33 -2.20
C ILE A 235 10.30 -19.22 -1.06
N ILE A 236 9.01 -19.56 -1.02
CA ILE A 236 8.42 -20.39 0.04
C ILE A 236 8.93 -21.83 -0.04
N ALA A 237 8.87 -22.48 -1.21
CA ALA A 237 8.99 -23.93 -1.31
C ALA A 237 9.66 -24.48 -2.58
N ALA A 238 10.46 -23.70 -3.32
CA ALA A 238 11.26 -24.25 -4.43
C ALA A 238 11.98 -25.55 -4.00
N GLN A 239 11.91 -26.56 -4.87
CA GLN A 239 12.23 -27.93 -4.51
C GLN A 239 13.73 -28.11 -4.33
N TRP A 240 14.14 -28.58 -3.15
CA TRP A 240 15.56 -28.85 -2.90
C TRP A 240 16.07 -30.08 -3.63
N ASN A 241 17.35 -30.03 -3.96
CA ASN A 241 18.19 -31.10 -4.46
C ASN A 241 17.59 -31.79 -5.70
N ASN A 242 17.00 -31.02 -6.60
CA ASN A 242 16.44 -31.54 -7.85
C ASN A 242 17.40 -31.41 -9.05
N GLU A 243 18.65 -30.98 -8.78
CA GLU A 243 19.72 -30.73 -9.76
C GLU A 243 19.46 -29.53 -10.71
N GLU A 244 18.41 -28.75 -10.44
CA GLU A 244 17.97 -27.59 -11.22
C GLU A 244 17.70 -26.42 -10.25
N GLY A 245 17.65 -25.18 -10.74
CA GLY A 245 17.09 -24.09 -9.93
C GLY A 245 17.81 -23.77 -8.61
N GLY A 246 17.05 -23.26 -7.65
CA GLY A 246 17.47 -22.86 -6.31
C GLY A 246 16.67 -23.58 -5.23
N ALA A 247 16.58 -22.99 -4.04
CA ALA A 247 15.92 -23.58 -2.89
C ALA A 247 14.86 -22.64 -2.29
N GLY A 248 13.75 -23.22 -1.83
CA GLY A 248 12.75 -22.51 -1.03
C GLY A 248 13.11 -22.53 0.46
N VAL A 249 12.51 -21.63 1.23
CA VAL A 249 12.70 -21.59 2.69
C VAL A 249 12.22 -22.88 3.36
N SER A 250 11.09 -23.44 2.94
CA SER A 250 10.49 -24.64 3.53
C SER A 250 10.56 -25.84 2.59
N SER A 251 11.50 -26.76 2.86
CA SER A 251 11.72 -27.98 2.06
C SER A 251 10.55 -28.96 2.03
N GLU A 252 9.65 -28.89 3.01
CA GLU A 252 8.51 -29.82 3.15
C GLU A 252 7.17 -29.19 2.79
N ALA A 253 7.12 -27.90 2.46
CA ALA A 253 5.84 -27.25 2.17
C ALA A 253 5.31 -27.61 0.78
N GLU A 254 3.99 -27.79 0.69
CA GLU A 254 3.27 -27.83 -0.58
C GLU A 254 2.60 -26.47 -0.86
N ILE A 255 2.54 -26.06 -2.11
CA ILE A 255 1.96 -24.78 -2.55
C ILE A 255 0.55 -24.99 -3.10
N MET A 256 -0.43 -24.32 -2.51
CA MET A 256 -1.79 -24.18 -3.06
C MET A 256 -1.89 -22.85 -3.82
N ALA A 257 -2.12 -22.91 -5.13
CA ALA A 257 -2.21 -21.71 -5.97
C ALA A 257 -3.63 -21.11 -5.92
N VAL A 258 -3.77 -19.90 -5.39
CA VAL A 258 -5.05 -19.18 -5.36
C VAL A 258 -4.91 -17.89 -6.16
N LYS A 259 -5.33 -17.94 -7.42
CA LYS A 259 -5.22 -16.83 -8.37
C LYS A 259 -6.40 -15.87 -8.22
N PHE A 260 -6.13 -14.62 -7.85
CA PHE A 260 -7.13 -13.54 -7.84
C PHE A 260 -6.68 -12.28 -8.61
N LEU A 261 -5.40 -12.18 -8.92
CA LEU A 261 -4.85 -11.14 -9.80
C LEU A 261 -4.89 -11.64 -11.26
N GLY A 262 -5.81 -11.09 -12.05
CA GLY A 262 -6.07 -11.44 -13.46
C GLY A 262 -5.13 -10.74 -14.46
N GLY A 263 -4.04 -10.18 -13.95
CA GLY A 263 -3.12 -9.22 -14.57
C GLY A 263 -2.33 -8.57 -13.43
N SER A 264 -2.13 -7.26 -13.48
CA SER A 264 -1.63 -6.48 -12.33
C SER A 264 -2.66 -6.27 -11.22
N ASP A 265 -3.94 -6.42 -11.53
CA ASP A 265 -5.03 -5.99 -10.65
C ASP A 265 -5.99 -7.15 -10.31
N GLY A 266 -6.66 -7.01 -9.17
CA GLY A 266 -7.74 -7.89 -8.73
C GLY A 266 -8.67 -7.17 -7.77
N SER A 267 -9.88 -7.69 -7.57
CA SER A 267 -10.85 -7.08 -6.66
C SER A 267 -10.76 -7.66 -5.25
N ILE A 268 -11.08 -6.87 -4.23
CA ILE A 268 -11.20 -7.36 -2.84
C ILE A 268 -12.22 -8.52 -2.76
N ALA A 269 -13.31 -8.44 -3.51
CA ALA A 269 -14.29 -9.52 -3.59
C ALA A 269 -13.69 -10.83 -4.11
N ASP A 270 -12.78 -10.77 -5.09
CA ASP A 270 -12.08 -11.96 -5.60
C ASP A 270 -11.10 -12.52 -4.57
N SER A 271 -10.36 -11.65 -3.87
CA SER A 271 -9.52 -12.08 -2.74
C SER A 271 -10.32 -12.82 -1.66
N LEU A 272 -11.53 -12.32 -1.31
CA LEU A 272 -12.43 -12.95 -0.33
C LEU A 272 -12.98 -14.29 -0.79
N LYS A 273 -13.24 -14.48 -2.10
CA LYS A 273 -13.54 -15.80 -2.66
C LYS A 273 -12.35 -16.75 -2.47
N GLY A 274 -11.13 -16.25 -2.62
CA GLY A 274 -9.89 -16.98 -2.35
C GLY A 274 -9.76 -17.40 -0.89
N TYR A 275 -9.96 -16.47 0.05
CA TYR A 275 -10.01 -16.78 1.48
C TYR A 275 -11.08 -17.81 1.84
N ALA A 276 -12.28 -17.70 1.26
CA ALA A 276 -13.35 -18.67 1.47
C ALA A 276 -12.98 -20.07 0.94
N TYR A 277 -12.27 -20.16 -0.18
CA TYR A 277 -11.74 -21.43 -0.70
C TYR A 277 -10.70 -22.03 0.25
N ILE A 278 -9.78 -21.22 0.76
CA ILE A 278 -8.76 -21.65 1.73
C ILE A 278 -9.41 -22.13 3.04
N GLN A 279 -10.43 -21.41 3.53
CA GLN A 279 -11.21 -21.82 4.69
C GLN A 279 -11.88 -23.17 4.46
N ALA A 280 -12.56 -23.34 3.32
CA ALA A 280 -13.18 -24.60 2.95
C ALA A 280 -12.16 -25.75 2.86
N ALA A 281 -10.94 -25.48 2.40
CA ALA A 281 -9.87 -26.47 2.34
C ALA A 281 -9.43 -26.91 3.74
N LYS A 282 -9.20 -25.95 4.65
CA LYS A 282 -8.87 -26.21 6.06
C LYS A 282 -9.96 -27.02 6.76
N GLU A 283 -11.23 -26.62 6.59
CA GLU A 283 -12.39 -27.32 7.16
C GLU A 283 -12.59 -28.72 6.56
N SER A 284 -12.17 -28.94 5.32
CA SER A 284 -12.18 -30.25 4.65
C SER A 284 -11.01 -31.16 5.07
N GLY A 285 -10.10 -30.67 5.91
CA GLY A 285 -8.98 -31.43 6.45
C GLY A 285 -7.66 -31.28 5.70
N VAL A 286 -7.55 -30.31 4.78
CA VAL A 286 -6.26 -29.92 4.20
C VAL A 286 -5.44 -29.21 5.28
N ASN A 287 -4.18 -29.58 5.44
CA ASN A 287 -3.29 -28.95 6.42
C ASN A 287 -2.76 -27.58 5.92
N VAL A 288 -3.68 -26.65 5.62
CA VAL A 288 -3.29 -25.28 5.31
C VAL A 288 -2.79 -24.62 6.59
N VAL A 289 -1.55 -24.12 6.58
CA VAL A 289 -0.91 -23.52 7.77
C VAL A 289 -0.70 -22.02 7.64
N ALA A 290 -0.50 -21.54 6.41
CA ALA A 290 -0.23 -20.13 6.15
C ALA A 290 -0.77 -19.67 4.78
N ILE A 291 -0.96 -18.36 4.66
CA ILE A 291 -1.38 -17.65 3.45
C ILE A 291 -0.36 -16.54 3.18
N ASN A 292 0.25 -16.57 2.00
CA ASN A 292 1.10 -15.48 1.52
C ASN A 292 0.24 -14.45 0.78
N ASN A 293 0.25 -13.20 1.26
CA ASN A 293 -0.43 -12.07 0.64
C ASN A 293 0.60 -10.99 0.25
N SER A 294 1.30 -11.22 -0.86
CA SER A 294 2.26 -10.27 -1.43
C SER A 294 1.54 -9.16 -2.24
N TRP A 295 0.45 -8.64 -1.68
CA TRP A 295 -0.40 -7.62 -2.28
C TRP A 295 -0.96 -6.72 -1.17
N GLY A 296 -1.38 -5.51 -1.55
CA GLY A 296 -2.00 -4.53 -0.67
C GLY A 296 -3.03 -3.69 -1.44
N PRO A 297 -3.68 -2.72 -0.79
CA PRO A 297 -4.54 -1.77 -1.50
C PRO A 297 -3.72 -1.02 -2.57
N SER A 298 -4.25 -0.89 -3.78
CA SER A 298 -3.59 -0.23 -4.92
C SER A 298 -3.42 1.28 -4.75
N GLU A 299 -4.13 1.87 -3.79
CA GLU A 299 -4.02 3.27 -3.41
C GLU A 299 -3.92 3.35 -1.90
N TYR A 300 -2.78 3.85 -1.41
CA TYR A 300 -2.45 3.83 0.00
C TYR A 300 -3.26 4.84 0.83
N ASN A 301 -4.21 5.61 0.27
CA ASN A 301 -4.92 6.75 0.88
C ASN A 301 -5.74 6.41 2.13
N GLY A 302 -5.07 5.97 3.18
CA GLY A 302 -5.65 5.64 4.47
C GLY A 302 -6.65 4.48 4.49
N VAL A 303 -6.77 3.66 3.44
CA VAL A 303 -7.81 2.62 3.32
C VAL A 303 -7.41 1.31 4.02
N GLN A 304 -8.12 0.96 5.10
CA GLN A 304 -7.99 -0.36 5.72
C GLN A 304 -8.95 -1.39 5.11
N LEU A 305 -8.44 -2.58 4.83
CA LEU A 305 -9.22 -3.67 4.27
C LEU A 305 -9.88 -4.49 5.41
N HIS A 306 -11.00 -3.99 5.95
CA HIS A 306 -11.67 -4.63 7.09
C HIS A 306 -12.22 -6.02 6.79
N SER A 307 -12.82 -6.20 5.62
CA SER A 307 -13.32 -7.50 5.18
C SER A 307 -12.22 -8.56 5.10
N VAL A 308 -11.06 -8.20 4.56
CA VAL A 308 -9.85 -9.04 4.51
C VAL A 308 -9.35 -9.33 5.93
N SER A 309 -9.32 -8.33 6.80
CA SER A 309 -8.88 -8.49 8.19
C SER A 309 -9.78 -9.46 8.96
N LYS A 310 -11.09 -9.40 8.76
CA LYS A 310 -12.03 -10.35 9.36
C LYS A 310 -11.88 -11.76 8.79
N ALA A 311 -11.64 -11.89 7.49
CA ALA A 311 -11.39 -13.18 6.86
C ALA A 311 -10.11 -13.83 7.42
N THR A 312 -9.04 -13.05 7.56
CA THR A 312 -7.77 -13.53 8.12
C THR A 312 -7.85 -13.84 9.61
N GLU A 313 -8.63 -13.08 10.39
CA GLU A 313 -8.91 -13.43 11.79
C GLU A 313 -9.70 -14.74 11.91
N ALA A 314 -10.74 -14.93 11.09
CA ALA A 314 -11.53 -16.17 11.08
C ALA A 314 -10.68 -17.40 10.68
N LEU A 315 -9.78 -17.25 9.71
CA LEU A 315 -8.81 -18.26 9.31
C LEU A 315 -7.77 -18.51 10.41
N GLY A 316 -7.32 -17.46 11.09
CA GLY A 316 -6.45 -17.53 12.26
C GLY A 316 -7.04 -18.36 13.41
N GLU A 317 -8.33 -18.19 13.69
CA GLU A 317 -9.07 -19.02 14.66
C GLU A 317 -9.15 -20.50 14.26
N LEU A 318 -9.02 -20.81 12.95
CA LEU A 318 -8.91 -22.16 12.42
C LEU A 318 -7.45 -22.68 12.35
N GLY A 319 -6.47 -21.87 12.78
CA GLY A 319 -5.05 -22.21 12.77
C GLY A 319 -4.36 -21.96 11.43
N VAL A 320 -4.82 -20.97 10.64
CA VAL A 320 -4.18 -20.54 9.40
C VAL A 320 -3.67 -19.11 9.55
N ILE A 321 -2.36 -18.91 9.38
CA ILE A 321 -1.71 -17.62 9.57
C ILE A 321 -1.70 -16.82 8.25
N SER A 322 -1.80 -15.49 8.31
CA SER A 322 -1.66 -14.63 7.11
C SER A 322 -0.45 -13.73 7.20
N CYS A 323 0.37 -13.71 6.16
CA CYS A 323 1.51 -12.80 6.03
C CYS A 323 1.20 -11.77 4.93
N PHE A 324 1.39 -10.47 5.21
CA PHE A 324 1.16 -9.38 4.26
C PHE A 324 2.41 -8.56 4.00
N ALA A 325 2.56 -8.12 2.75
CA ALA A 325 3.55 -7.13 2.36
C ALA A 325 3.21 -5.75 2.94
N ALA A 326 4.24 -5.02 3.42
CA ALA A 326 4.04 -3.69 3.98
C ALA A 326 3.75 -2.60 2.93
N GLY A 327 4.09 -2.79 1.65
CA GLY A 327 3.98 -1.78 0.60
C GLY A 327 5.33 -1.32 0.05
N ASN A 328 5.33 -0.70 -1.14
CA ASN A 328 6.55 -0.38 -1.89
C ASN A 328 6.68 1.12 -2.26
N ASP A 329 6.03 2.01 -1.51
CA ASP A 329 5.92 3.44 -1.83
C ASP A 329 6.80 4.34 -0.92
N ASP A 330 7.71 3.76 -0.12
CA ASP A 330 8.54 4.49 0.87
C ASP A 330 7.72 5.32 1.88
N VAL A 331 6.48 4.90 2.16
CA VAL A 331 5.60 5.62 3.09
C VAL A 331 5.62 5.02 4.48
N ASN A 332 5.43 5.89 5.48
CA ASN A 332 5.17 5.46 6.84
C ASN A 332 3.69 5.07 6.99
N ASN A 333 3.39 3.77 7.06
CA ASN A 333 2.06 3.19 7.26
C ASN A 333 1.41 3.60 8.59
N ASP A 334 2.19 4.08 9.58
CA ASP A 334 1.58 4.68 10.78
C ASP A 334 0.95 6.05 10.50
N LEU A 335 1.38 6.70 9.42
CA LEU A 335 0.88 7.98 8.92
C LEU A 335 -0.12 7.79 7.79
N ASN A 336 0.00 6.69 7.05
CA ASN A 336 -0.86 6.36 5.94
C ASN A 336 -1.65 5.09 6.27
N THR A 337 -2.92 5.22 6.67
CA THR A 337 -3.70 4.09 7.23
C THR A 337 -4.04 2.98 6.23
N GLY A 338 -3.45 2.96 5.03
CA GLY A 338 -3.50 1.84 4.10
C GLY A 338 -2.83 0.59 4.66
N SER A 339 -3.57 -0.30 5.34
CA SER A 339 -3.01 -1.56 5.85
C SER A 339 -4.10 -2.59 6.20
N ILE A 340 -3.68 -3.81 6.50
CA ILE A 340 -4.54 -4.83 7.11
C ILE A 340 -4.65 -4.54 8.61
N VAL A 341 -5.84 -4.72 9.19
CA VAL A 341 -6.07 -4.48 10.61
C VAL A 341 -5.20 -5.44 11.43
N SER A 342 -4.56 -4.91 12.49
CA SER A 342 -3.70 -5.67 13.39
C SER A 342 -4.44 -6.87 14.00
N SER A 343 -3.85 -8.05 13.90
CA SER A 343 -4.37 -9.32 14.41
C SER A 343 -3.22 -10.18 14.95
N PRO A 344 -3.42 -10.99 16.01
CA PRO A 344 -2.41 -11.93 16.48
C PRO A 344 -2.07 -13.03 15.44
N TYR A 345 -2.92 -13.22 14.42
CA TYR A 345 -2.72 -14.21 13.36
C TYR A 345 -2.17 -13.59 12.06
N VAL A 346 -1.80 -12.31 12.09
CA VAL A 346 -1.26 -11.58 10.95
C VAL A 346 0.16 -11.08 11.24
N ILE A 347 1.03 -11.17 10.24
CA ILE A 347 2.34 -10.49 10.22
C ILE A 347 2.42 -9.58 9.01
N THR A 348 2.69 -8.30 9.23
CA THR A 348 3.02 -7.34 8.17
C THR A 348 4.55 -7.22 8.02
N VAL A 349 5.07 -7.39 6.80
CA VAL A 349 6.50 -7.56 6.53
C VAL A 349 7.05 -6.44 5.65
N GLY A 350 8.03 -5.71 6.18
CA GLY A 350 8.86 -4.77 5.44
C GLY A 350 10.05 -5.44 4.74
N ALA A 351 10.63 -4.78 3.75
CA ALA A 351 11.76 -5.30 2.97
C ALA A 351 13.11 -4.76 3.46
N LEU A 352 14.06 -5.67 3.60
CA LEU A 352 15.45 -5.44 3.95
C LEU A 352 16.35 -5.70 2.73
N GLU A 353 17.44 -4.96 2.62
CA GLU A 353 18.54 -5.27 1.72
C GLU A 353 19.69 -6.03 2.42
N SER A 354 20.63 -6.56 1.65
CA SER A 354 21.69 -7.49 2.12
C SER A 354 22.70 -6.92 3.13
N GLN A 355 22.67 -5.60 3.38
CA GLN A 355 23.51 -4.92 4.38
C GLN A 355 22.77 -4.58 5.68
N GLY A 356 21.52 -5.00 5.83
CA GLY A 356 20.74 -4.77 7.05
C GLY A 356 20.02 -3.42 7.12
N HIS A 357 19.97 -2.66 6.02
CA HIS A 357 19.12 -1.47 5.91
C HIS A 357 17.71 -1.83 5.41
N ARG A 358 16.73 -1.01 5.79
CA ARG A 358 15.45 -0.97 5.09
C ARG A 358 15.70 -0.69 3.60
N ALA A 359 15.06 -1.47 2.73
CA ALA A 359 15.08 -1.19 1.30
C ALA A 359 14.37 0.15 1.02
N PRO A 360 14.91 1.05 0.18
CA PRO A 360 14.37 2.41 0.01
C PRO A 360 12.89 2.46 -0.35
N PHE A 361 12.39 1.51 -1.15
CA PHE A 361 10.97 1.43 -1.52
C PHE A 361 10.07 0.92 -0.38
N SER A 362 10.60 0.22 0.63
CA SER A 362 9.76 -0.49 1.61
C SER A 362 8.96 0.49 2.45
N CYS A 363 7.64 0.39 2.44
CA CYS A 363 6.83 1.03 3.47
C CYS A 363 7.25 0.52 4.86
N TYR A 364 7.03 1.35 5.87
CA TYR A 364 7.46 1.11 7.24
C TYR A 364 6.45 1.67 8.23
N GLY A 365 6.56 1.32 9.51
CA GLY A 365 5.65 1.85 10.52
C GLY A 365 5.87 1.19 11.86
N GLN A 366 6.16 1.98 12.87
CA GLN A 366 6.44 1.54 14.25
C GLN A 366 5.27 0.77 14.88
N ARG A 367 4.05 0.91 14.33
CA ARG A 367 2.82 0.26 14.82
C ARG A 367 2.19 -0.71 13.82
N THR A 368 2.49 -0.55 12.54
CA THR A 368 1.78 -1.21 11.43
C THR A 368 2.63 -2.23 10.67
N VAL A 369 3.96 -2.14 10.75
CA VAL A 369 4.89 -3.14 10.22
C VAL A 369 5.47 -3.94 11.38
N ASP A 370 5.29 -5.25 11.36
CA ASP A 370 5.70 -6.11 12.47
C ASP A 370 7.21 -6.38 12.44
N VAL A 371 7.73 -6.82 11.29
CA VAL A 371 9.13 -7.23 11.11
C VAL A 371 9.63 -6.85 9.72
N PHE A 372 10.95 -6.78 9.55
CA PHE A 372 11.59 -6.76 8.23
C PHE A 372 12.10 -8.14 7.82
N ALA A 373 12.23 -8.40 6.52
CA ALA A 373 12.86 -9.61 5.98
C ALA A 373 13.56 -9.32 4.63
N PRO A 374 14.49 -10.17 4.16
CA PRO A 374 15.14 -10.01 2.85
C PRO A 374 14.14 -9.80 1.72
N GLY A 375 14.20 -8.65 1.04
CA GLY A 375 13.23 -8.27 0.00
C GLY A 375 13.79 -7.47 -1.17
N ALA A 376 15.10 -7.21 -1.19
CA ALA A 376 15.78 -6.59 -2.34
C ALA A 376 16.71 -7.62 -3.01
N GLN A 377 16.75 -7.62 -4.34
CA GLN A 377 17.52 -8.54 -5.17
C GLN A 377 17.32 -10.01 -4.77
N ILE A 378 16.05 -10.43 -4.66
CA ILE A 378 15.71 -11.83 -4.32
C ILE A 378 15.56 -12.64 -5.61
N LEU A 379 16.45 -13.63 -5.78
CA LEU A 379 16.39 -14.59 -6.87
C LEU A 379 15.38 -15.70 -6.56
N ALA A 380 14.41 -15.89 -7.45
CA ALA A 380 13.48 -17.01 -7.38
C ALA A 380 12.92 -17.37 -8.78
N PRO A 381 12.24 -18.53 -8.91
CA PRO A 381 11.46 -18.92 -10.08
C PRO A 381 10.54 -17.80 -10.60
N THR A 382 10.30 -17.77 -11.91
CA THR A 382 9.23 -16.98 -12.51
C THR A 382 8.49 -17.78 -13.57
N THR A 383 7.50 -17.18 -14.25
CA THR A 383 6.78 -17.83 -15.36
C THR A 383 7.76 -18.41 -16.39
N SER A 384 7.53 -19.65 -16.81
CA SER A 384 8.27 -20.28 -17.92
C SER A 384 7.74 -19.87 -19.30
N ASP A 385 6.67 -19.07 -19.36
CA ASP A 385 6.09 -18.59 -20.61
C ASP A 385 6.92 -17.44 -21.21
N THR A 386 7.63 -17.76 -22.29
CA THR A 386 8.47 -16.81 -23.03
C THR A 386 7.68 -15.92 -24.00
N SER A 387 6.36 -16.08 -24.14
CA SER A 387 5.54 -15.20 -24.98
C SER A 387 5.29 -13.82 -24.35
N VAL A 388 5.58 -13.70 -23.05
CA VAL A 388 5.58 -12.45 -22.28
C VAL A 388 6.91 -11.74 -22.51
N ALA A 389 7.02 -11.00 -23.62
CA ALA A 389 8.29 -10.42 -24.07
C ALA A 389 8.69 -9.09 -23.39
N ALA A 390 7.87 -8.54 -22.49
CA ALA A 390 8.17 -7.24 -21.87
C ALA A 390 7.86 -7.22 -20.37
N PRO A 391 8.83 -6.99 -19.47
CA PRO A 391 8.53 -6.52 -18.14
C PRO A 391 7.94 -5.11 -18.27
N ASN A 392 6.62 -5.01 -18.11
CA ASN A 392 6.04 -3.79 -17.58
C ASN A 392 6.14 -3.83 -16.04
N GLU A 393 5.62 -2.83 -15.34
CA GLU A 393 5.69 -2.72 -13.88
C GLU A 393 5.17 -3.95 -13.12
N HIS A 394 4.47 -4.87 -13.78
CA HIS A 394 3.77 -5.99 -13.16
C HIS A 394 4.05 -7.35 -13.83
N GLN A 395 5.09 -7.47 -14.69
CA GLN A 395 5.43 -8.72 -15.36
C GLN A 395 6.89 -9.13 -15.07
N MET A 396 7.08 -10.40 -14.70
CA MET A 396 8.36 -11.00 -14.36
C MET A 396 8.76 -12.04 -15.42
N PRO A 397 9.18 -11.64 -16.64
CA PRO A 397 9.54 -12.58 -17.67
C PRO A 397 10.86 -13.31 -17.35
N PRO A 398 11.15 -14.45 -18.01
CA PRO A 398 12.47 -15.07 -17.98
C PRO A 398 13.61 -14.07 -18.23
N GLN A 399 14.70 -14.17 -17.44
CA GLN A 399 15.88 -13.30 -17.56
C GLN A 399 17.12 -14.07 -18.02
N TYR A 400 18.03 -13.37 -18.72
CA TYR A 400 19.39 -13.89 -18.92
C TYR A 400 20.26 -13.48 -17.74
N LEU A 401 20.72 -14.46 -16.98
CA LEU A 401 21.53 -14.29 -15.79
C LEU A 401 22.88 -14.96 -16.01
N PRO A 402 23.90 -14.25 -16.53
CA PRO A 402 25.10 -14.85 -17.11
C PRO A 402 25.84 -15.79 -16.15
N GLN A 403 25.80 -15.51 -14.85
CA GLN A 403 26.45 -16.28 -13.80
C GLN A 403 25.89 -17.69 -13.61
N ILE A 404 24.61 -17.90 -13.96
CA ILE A 404 23.95 -19.21 -13.82
C ILE A 404 23.81 -19.99 -15.13
N MET A 405 24.38 -19.47 -16.23
CA MET A 405 24.18 -20.03 -17.56
C MET A 405 25.18 -21.13 -17.91
N GLN A 406 24.70 -22.14 -18.63
CA GLN A 406 25.58 -23.13 -19.23
C GLN A 406 26.46 -22.50 -20.32
N LYS A 407 27.71 -22.99 -20.43
CA LYS A 407 28.74 -22.41 -21.33
C LYS A 407 28.34 -22.34 -22.79
N ASP A 408 27.48 -23.24 -23.27
CA ASP A 408 27.03 -23.25 -24.66
C ASP A 408 25.89 -22.26 -24.94
N GLN A 409 25.24 -21.72 -23.89
CA GLN A 409 24.24 -20.66 -23.96
C GLN A 409 24.83 -19.24 -23.88
N SER A 410 26.11 -19.14 -23.51
CA SER A 410 26.85 -17.87 -23.46
C SER A 410 27.63 -17.62 -24.76
N TYR A 411 27.56 -16.39 -25.27
CA TYR A 411 28.48 -15.86 -26.28
C TYR A 411 29.73 -15.27 -25.65
N PHE A 412 29.59 -14.64 -24.47
CA PHE A 412 30.66 -14.06 -23.67
C PHE A 412 30.21 -14.04 -22.21
N TYR A 413 31.11 -14.36 -21.31
CA TYR A 413 30.90 -14.22 -19.87
C TYR A 413 32.24 -13.93 -19.20
N GLU A 414 32.23 -12.94 -18.32
CA GLU A 414 33.35 -12.55 -17.47
C GLU A 414 32.83 -12.45 -16.04
N ASP A 415 33.49 -13.18 -15.14
CA ASP A 415 33.25 -13.27 -13.69
C ASP A 415 34.39 -12.64 -12.86
N PHE A 416 35.47 -12.17 -13.51
CA PHE A 416 36.66 -11.53 -12.93
C PHE A 416 37.42 -12.38 -11.89
N GLU A 417 37.05 -13.65 -11.72
CA GLU A 417 37.59 -14.52 -10.67
C GLU A 417 39.04 -14.94 -10.93
N ASP A 418 39.44 -14.99 -12.20
CA ASP A 418 40.79 -15.39 -12.60
C ASP A 418 41.87 -14.30 -12.37
N GLY A 419 41.42 -13.08 -12.01
CA GLY A 419 42.27 -11.92 -11.70
C GLY A 419 42.79 -11.16 -12.92
N ASN A 420 42.45 -11.57 -14.13
CA ASN A 420 42.53 -10.75 -15.34
C ASN A 420 41.12 -10.27 -15.70
N SER A 421 41.02 -9.19 -16.46
CA SER A 421 39.73 -8.73 -16.94
C SER A 421 39.71 -8.68 -18.46
N SER A 422 38.72 -9.35 -19.05
CA SER A 422 38.40 -9.30 -20.48
C SER A 422 37.59 -8.04 -20.84
N VAL A 423 37.29 -7.21 -19.85
CA VAL A 423 36.56 -5.95 -19.98
C VAL A 423 37.44 -4.78 -19.55
N THR A 424 37.39 -3.68 -20.30
CA THR A 424 38.05 -2.43 -19.89
C THR A 424 36.99 -1.38 -19.55
N LEU A 425 37.12 -0.79 -18.36
CA LEU A 425 36.33 0.32 -17.87
C LEU A 425 37.05 1.66 -18.05
N ARG A 426 36.30 2.69 -18.43
CA ARG A 426 36.73 4.11 -18.42
C ARG A 426 35.59 5.01 -17.98
N VAL A 427 35.94 6.15 -17.39
CA VAL A 427 34.99 7.22 -17.09
C VAL A 427 35.24 8.37 -18.05
N LEU A 428 34.16 8.89 -18.62
CA LEU A 428 34.19 10.03 -19.52
C LEU A 428 33.28 11.15 -19.02
N ASP A 429 33.64 12.40 -19.30
CA ASP A 429 32.77 13.55 -19.09
C ASP A 429 31.64 13.64 -20.14
N ALA A 430 30.75 14.62 -19.99
CA ALA A 430 29.64 14.88 -20.90
C ALA A 430 30.05 15.12 -22.36
N ASP A 431 31.28 15.59 -22.62
CA ASP A 431 31.83 15.81 -23.96
C ASP A 431 32.47 14.53 -24.55
N GLY A 432 32.51 13.44 -23.78
CA GLY A 432 33.12 12.18 -24.16
C GLY A 432 34.65 12.18 -24.05
N THR A 433 35.22 13.05 -23.22
CA THR A 433 36.65 13.04 -22.88
C THR A 433 36.90 12.07 -21.74
N VAL A 434 37.90 11.20 -21.87
CA VAL A 434 38.30 10.28 -20.79
C VAL A 434 38.89 11.08 -19.63
N ILE A 435 38.29 10.93 -18.44
CA ILE A 435 38.69 11.58 -17.20
C ILE A 435 39.25 10.59 -16.17
N GLU A 436 38.93 9.30 -16.29
CA GLU A 436 39.54 8.20 -15.53
C GLU A 436 39.63 6.94 -16.41
N ASP A 437 40.76 6.23 -16.34
CA ASP A 437 41.01 4.99 -17.09
C ASP A 437 41.77 3.92 -16.30
N ASN A 438 42.01 4.18 -15.01
CA ASN A 438 42.71 3.28 -14.11
C ASN A 438 41.74 2.34 -13.40
N GLN A 439 41.21 1.36 -14.15
CA GLN A 439 40.44 0.27 -13.55
C GLN A 439 41.29 -0.55 -12.57
N THR A 440 40.70 -1.01 -11.48
CA THR A 440 41.40 -1.83 -10.48
C THR A 440 40.57 -3.07 -10.11
N PRO A 441 41.21 -4.20 -9.82
CA PRO A 441 40.51 -5.36 -9.26
C PRO A 441 39.81 -5.00 -7.94
N LEU A 442 38.60 -5.50 -7.78
CA LEU A 442 37.78 -5.37 -6.58
C LEU A 442 37.81 -6.69 -5.80
N THR A 443 38.04 -6.64 -4.50
CA THR A 443 37.95 -7.83 -3.63
C THR A 443 37.54 -7.40 -2.22
N PRO A 444 36.39 -7.88 -1.69
CA PRO A 444 35.43 -8.77 -2.35
C PRO A 444 34.56 -8.05 -3.41
N GLY A 445 34.23 -8.76 -4.49
CA GLY A 445 33.15 -8.47 -5.43
C GLY A 445 31.80 -8.92 -4.89
N TYR A 446 30.81 -9.13 -5.76
CA TYR A 446 29.50 -9.66 -5.36
C TYR A 446 29.65 -11.07 -4.77
N MET A 447 28.84 -11.41 -3.75
CA MET A 447 28.89 -12.68 -3.02
C MET A 447 30.30 -13.14 -2.54
N GLY A 448 31.20 -12.19 -2.27
CA GLY A 448 32.54 -12.52 -1.77
C GLY A 448 33.56 -12.91 -2.86
N GLY A 449 33.15 -12.85 -4.13
CA GLY A 449 33.98 -13.07 -5.31
C GLY A 449 35.02 -11.97 -5.55
N LYS A 450 35.51 -11.85 -6.77
CA LYS A 450 36.32 -10.74 -7.26
C LYS A 450 35.56 -10.04 -8.35
N GLY A 451 35.60 -8.71 -8.32
CA GLY A 451 35.07 -7.89 -9.39
C GLY A 451 36.13 -6.97 -9.96
N THR A 452 35.67 -5.94 -10.66
CA THR A 452 36.46 -4.77 -11.06
C THR A 452 35.77 -3.49 -10.60
N GLN A 453 36.55 -2.41 -10.47
CA GLN A 453 36.03 -1.10 -10.16
C GLN A 453 36.78 0.01 -10.89
N ILE A 454 36.13 1.16 -11.03
CA ILE A 454 36.74 2.39 -11.54
C ILE A 454 36.31 3.59 -10.70
N SER A 455 37.26 4.44 -10.31
CA SER A 455 36.98 5.61 -9.48
C SER A 455 36.11 6.62 -10.22
N LEU A 456 35.20 7.24 -9.48
CA LEU A 456 34.37 8.35 -9.95
C LEU A 456 34.71 9.65 -9.21
N ASP A 457 35.82 9.70 -8.49
CA ASP A 457 36.26 10.89 -7.75
C ASP A 457 36.42 12.13 -8.64
N ALA A 458 36.74 11.91 -9.93
CA ALA A 458 36.91 12.96 -10.93
C ALA A 458 35.59 13.59 -11.42
N VAL A 459 34.44 12.97 -11.15
CA VAL A 459 33.12 13.47 -11.53
C VAL A 459 32.55 14.29 -10.38
N GLU A 460 32.16 15.55 -10.60
CA GLU A 460 31.57 16.37 -9.56
C GLU A 460 30.04 16.21 -9.48
N ASP A 461 29.48 16.53 -8.31
CA ASP A 461 28.05 16.43 -8.07
C ASP A 461 27.25 17.30 -9.06
N GLY A 462 26.21 16.71 -9.66
CA GLY A 462 25.41 17.33 -10.71
C GLY A 462 25.97 17.22 -12.13
N GLU A 463 27.18 16.67 -12.34
CA GLU A 463 27.76 16.48 -13.67
C GLU A 463 27.25 15.21 -14.35
N THR A 464 27.04 15.27 -15.67
CA THR A 464 26.80 14.08 -16.50
C THR A 464 28.13 13.41 -16.84
N PHE A 465 28.16 12.08 -16.73
CA PHE A 465 29.33 11.26 -17.04
C PHE A 465 28.92 9.95 -17.73
N TYR A 466 29.91 9.27 -18.30
CA TYR A 466 29.74 7.95 -18.90
C TYR A 466 30.69 6.94 -18.27
N VAL A 467 30.18 5.74 -17.98
CA VAL A 467 31.03 4.55 -17.75
C VAL A 467 31.10 3.76 -19.07
N GLU A 468 32.25 3.74 -19.71
CA GLU A 468 32.50 3.02 -20.96
C GLU A 468 33.05 1.63 -20.69
N MET A 469 32.39 0.62 -21.25
CA MET A 469 32.78 -0.79 -21.21
C MET A 469 33.28 -1.21 -22.59
N THR A 470 34.49 -1.76 -22.66
CA THR A 470 35.08 -2.28 -23.90
C THR A 470 35.38 -3.76 -23.79
N PHE A 471 34.91 -4.54 -24.77
CA PHE A 471 35.08 -5.98 -24.88
C PHE A 471 35.90 -6.33 -26.12
N GLN A 472 36.79 -7.32 -26.04
CA GLN A 472 37.50 -7.82 -27.23
C GLN A 472 36.64 -8.83 -27.97
N LYS A 473 36.50 -8.68 -29.29
CA LYS A 473 35.72 -9.66 -30.09
C LYS A 473 36.35 -11.05 -30.09
N SER A 474 37.66 -11.16 -29.83
CA SER A 474 38.36 -12.44 -29.71
C SER A 474 37.86 -13.31 -28.56
N ASP A 475 37.23 -12.71 -27.56
CA ASP A 475 36.82 -13.39 -26.34
C ASP A 475 35.38 -13.92 -26.46
N PHE A 476 34.67 -13.52 -27.52
CA PHE A 476 33.35 -14.05 -27.84
C PHE A 476 33.45 -15.40 -28.56
N VAL A 477 32.61 -16.34 -28.13
CA VAL A 477 32.47 -17.65 -28.77
C VAL A 477 31.33 -17.59 -29.78
N ALA A 478 31.60 -18.03 -31.01
CA ALA A 478 30.59 -18.15 -32.07
C ALA A 478 29.87 -16.84 -32.43
N LEU A 479 30.53 -15.68 -32.27
CA LEU A 479 30.00 -14.36 -32.65
C LEU A 479 29.62 -14.29 -34.14
N ASP A 480 30.39 -14.96 -35.01
CA ASP A 480 30.13 -15.07 -36.45
C ASP A 480 28.82 -15.82 -36.78
N SER A 481 28.25 -16.54 -35.81
CA SER A 481 27.00 -17.30 -35.96
C SER A 481 25.76 -16.56 -35.45
N VAL A 482 25.93 -15.36 -34.88
CA VAL A 482 24.83 -14.51 -34.44
C VAL A 482 24.10 -13.95 -35.66
N ASP A 483 22.88 -14.45 -35.93
CA ASP A 483 22.00 -13.88 -36.95
C ASP A 483 21.34 -12.60 -36.41
N LYS A 484 21.01 -11.67 -37.30
CA LYS A 484 20.28 -10.44 -36.96
C LYS A 484 18.89 -10.70 -36.38
N ASN A 485 18.34 -11.90 -36.60
CA ASN A 485 17.03 -12.31 -36.09
C ASN A 485 17.12 -13.22 -34.85
N SER A 486 18.32 -13.55 -34.38
CA SER A 486 18.50 -14.34 -33.16
C SER A 486 18.40 -13.44 -31.94
N ALA A 487 17.68 -13.90 -30.91
CA ALA A 487 17.68 -13.25 -29.61
C ALA A 487 19.12 -13.18 -29.08
N VAL A 488 19.51 -12.00 -28.61
CA VAL A 488 20.77 -11.79 -27.91
C VAL A 488 20.45 -11.05 -26.64
N TYR A 489 20.92 -11.58 -25.52
CA TYR A 489 20.78 -10.96 -24.23
C TYR A 489 22.09 -10.32 -23.82
N PHE A 490 22.02 -9.14 -23.20
CA PHE A 490 23.14 -8.51 -22.50
C PHE A 490 22.74 -8.31 -21.05
N ALA A 491 23.61 -8.75 -20.14
CA ALA A 491 23.36 -8.64 -18.72
C ALA A 491 24.66 -8.42 -17.96
N PHE A 492 24.57 -7.71 -16.85
CA PHE A 492 25.68 -7.46 -15.95
C PHE A 492 25.21 -7.06 -14.56
N GLN A 493 26.08 -7.22 -13.59
CA GLN A 493 25.86 -6.80 -12.22
C GLN A 493 26.83 -5.69 -11.85
N ALA A 494 26.31 -4.58 -11.32
CA ALA A 494 27.11 -3.40 -10.99
C ALA A 494 26.55 -2.63 -9.80
N GLY A 495 27.39 -1.85 -9.13
CA GLY A 495 27.01 -1.05 -7.96
C GLY A 495 27.87 0.20 -7.78
N MET A 496 27.36 1.19 -7.06
CA MET A 496 28.03 2.49 -6.86
C MET A 496 27.90 3.03 -5.43
N GLY A 497 27.50 2.17 -4.48
CA GLY A 497 27.09 2.59 -3.14
C GLY A 497 25.86 3.50 -3.19
N SER A 498 25.79 4.50 -2.31
CA SER A 498 24.65 5.43 -2.24
C SER A 498 24.68 6.56 -3.28
N SER A 499 25.76 6.69 -4.07
CA SER A 499 25.83 7.71 -5.13
C SER A 499 25.04 7.25 -6.35
N CYS A 500 24.35 8.20 -7.00
CA CYS A 500 23.44 7.92 -8.11
C CYS A 500 22.24 7.02 -7.76
N LEU A 501 21.88 6.92 -6.47
CA LEU A 501 20.68 6.18 -6.03
C LEU A 501 19.41 6.73 -6.72
N GLN A 502 18.46 5.84 -7.00
CA GLN A 502 17.22 6.06 -7.74
C GLN A 502 17.39 6.47 -9.21
N GLN A 503 18.60 6.39 -9.79
CA GLN A 503 18.80 6.70 -11.21
C GLN A 503 18.65 5.49 -12.12
N SER A 504 18.14 5.75 -13.33
CA SER A 504 18.20 4.80 -14.43
C SER A 504 19.25 5.25 -15.45
N MET A 505 20.26 4.42 -15.64
CA MET A 505 21.42 4.69 -16.48
C MET A 505 21.26 3.98 -17.83
N PRO A 506 20.88 4.67 -18.92
CA PRO A 506 20.69 4.01 -20.21
C PRO A 506 22.03 3.54 -20.79
N ILE A 507 21.96 2.45 -21.55
CA ILE A 507 23.09 1.85 -22.26
C ILE A 507 23.11 2.42 -23.67
N LEU A 508 24.28 2.86 -24.11
CA LEU A 508 24.53 3.40 -25.44
C LEU A 508 25.50 2.50 -26.20
N TYR A 509 25.34 2.45 -27.52
CA TYR A 509 26.24 1.77 -28.45
C TYR A 509 26.59 2.69 -29.62
N GLN A 510 27.68 2.38 -30.33
CA GLN A 510 27.99 3.06 -31.59
C GLN A 510 27.36 2.35 -32.78
N ASP A 511 26.58 3.10 -33.55
CA ASP A 511 26.07 2.64 -34.84
C ASP A 511 27.20 2.49 -35.89
N LYS A 512 26.87 1.93 -37.06
CA LYS A 512 27.83 1.74 -38.17
C LYS A 512 28.47 3.04 -38.68
N ASP A 513 27.84 4.19 -38.40
CA ASP A 513 28.29 5.51 -38.83
C ASP A 513 29.11 6.21 -37.71
N GLY A 514 29.29 5.54 -36.57
CA GLY A 514 30.08 5.99 -35.42
C GLY A 514 29.33 6.90 -34.45
N ASN A 515 28.00 7.05 -34.58
CA ASN A 515 27.21 7.87 -33.66
C ASN A 515 26.76 7.03 -32.47
N TRP A 516 26.73 7.66 -31.29
CA TRP A 516 26.18 7.04 -30.08
C TRP A 516 24.65 7.05 -30.12
N GLN A 517 24.06 5.87 -29.99
CA GLN A 517 22.62 5.65 -29.93
C GLN A 517 22.27 4.93 -28.64
N ARG A 518 21.08 5.18 -28.08
CA ARG A 518 20.55 4.36 -26.99
C ARG A 518 20.28 2.95 -27.51
N LEU A 519 20.83 1.96 -26.83
CA LEU A 519 20.54 0.55 -27.10
C LEU A 519 19.11 0.27 -26.67
N LEU A 520 18.28 -0.24 -27.57
CA LEU A 520 16.88 -0.52 -27.28
C LEU A 520 16.70 -1.99 -26.87
N SER A 521 15.90 -2.17 -25.84
CA SER A 521 15.44 -3.47 -25.39
C SER A 521 14.22 -3.91 -26.21
N THR A 522 13.94 -5.21 -26.32
CA THR A 522 12.66 -5.72 -26.84
C THR A 522 11.50 -5.46 -25.88
N GLN A 523 11.82 -5.03 -24.65
CA GLN A 523 10.86 -4.60 -23.64
C GLN A 523 10.10 -3.35 -24.10
N LEU A 524 8.78 -3.40 -23.98
CA LEU A 524 7.87 -2.32 -24.37
C LEU A 524 7.30 -1.61 -23.13
N VAL A 525 7.32 -0.28 -23.14
CA VAL A 525 6.57 0.56 -22.18
C VAL A 525 5.69 1.51 -23.00
N GLY A 526 4.39 1.53 -22.75
CA GLY A 526 3.44 2.35 -23.55
C GLY A 526 3.38 1.98 -25.04
N GLY A 527 3.83 0.77 -25.42
CA GLY A 527 3.89 0.32 -26.80
C GLY A 527 5.14 0.72 -27.59
N GLU A 528 6.12 1.37 -26.95
CA GLU A 528 7.41 1.73 -27.57
C GLU A 528 8.58 0.96 -26.93
N ASN A 529 9.62 0.67 -27.73
CA ASN A 529 10.82 0.00 -27.25
C ASN A 529 11.57 0.90 -26.26
N PHE A 530 11.84 0.37 -25.07
CA PHE A 530 12.50 1.12 -24.01
C PHE A 530 14.03 1.01 -24.09
N PRO A 531 14.81 2.05 -23.70
CA PRO A 531 16.26 1.92 -23.60
C PRO A 531 16.70 0.84 -22.61
N ALA A 532 17.60 -0.04 -23.06
CA ALA A 532 18.35 -0.94 -22.21
C ALA A 532 19.09 -0.13 -21.12
N ARG A 533 19.08 -0.56 -19.85
CA ARG A 533 19.54 0.28 -18.72
C ARG A 533 20.02 -0.51 -17.50
N LEU A 534 20.84 0.12 -16.67
CA LEU A 534 21.04 -0.23 -15.25
C LEU A 534 20.09 0.63 -14.40
N ARG A 535 19.49 0.06 -13.36
CA ARG A 535 18.74 0.81 -12.35
C ARG A 535 19.53 0.74 -11.05
N MET A 536 19.76 1.89 -10.40
CA MET A 536 20.47 1.98 -9.13
C MET A 536 19.42 2.20 -8.02
N MET A 537 18.74 1.14 -7.55
CA MET A 537 17.60 1.29 -6.61
C MET A 537 17.90 0.92 -5.16
N ASP A 538 19.04 0.28 -4.89
CA ASP A 538 19.49 -0.14 -3.57
C ASP A 538 20.92 0.33 -3.26
N TYR A 539 21.42 0.08 -2.05
CA TYR A 539 22.76 0.49 -1.62
C TYR A 539 23.86 -0.49 -2.08
N ASN A 540 23.52 -1.49 -2.89
CA ASN A 540 24.35 -2.64 -3.18
C ASN A 540 24.57 -2.84 -4.70
N TRP A 541 24.48 -4.10 -5.12
CA TRP A 541 24.77 -4.59 -6.44
C TRP A 541 23.44 -4.80 -7.17
N ASN A 542 23.29 -4.12 -8.30
CA ASN A 542 22.08 -4.13 -9.10
C ASN A 542 22.31 -4.99 -10.35
N GLN A 543 21.40 -5.95 -10.59
CA GLN A 543 21.39 -6.76 -11.80
C GLN A 543 20.70 -6.02 -12.95
N SER A 544 21.35 -5.97 -14.12
CA SER A 544 20.74 -5.56 -15.39
C SER A 544 20.67 -6.74 -16.34
N THR A 545 19.54 -6.96 -16.98
CA THR A 545 19.35 -7.93 -18.07
C THR A 545 18.46 -7.33 -19.15
N GLN A 546 18.87 -7.47 -20.40
CA GLN A 546 18.21 -6.86 -21.55
C GLN A 546 18.26 -7.80 -22.75
N GLU A 547 17.10 -8.16 -23.30
CA GLU A 547 17.03 -8.74 -24.64
C GLU A 547 17.15 -7.60 -25.65
N LEU A 548 18.13 -7.71 -26.55
CA LEU A 548 18.50 -6.63 -27.45
C LEU A 548 17.62 -6.65 -28.70
N ASN A 549 16.97 -5.53 -28.99
CA ASN A 549 16.20 -5.35 -30.22
C ASN A 549 17.11 -5.11 -31.45
N ASP A 550 18.31 -4.57 -31.23
CA ASP A 550 19.35 -4.42 -32.25
C ASP A 550 20.67 -4.98 -31.75
N ASN A 551 21.12 -6.07 -32.37
CA ASN A 551 22.40 -6.71 -32.10
C ASN A 551 23.46 -6.39 -33.18
N SER A 552 23.18 -5.49 -34.11
CA SER A 552 24.03 -5.22 -35.28
C SER A 552 25.41 -4.66 -34.91
N PHE A 553 25.53 -3.99 -33.77
CA PHE A 553 26.80 -3.47 -33.25
C PHE A 553 27.82 -4.57 -32.94
N LEU A 554 27.36 -5.79 -32.64
CA LEU A 554 28.22 -6.96 -32.49
C LEU A 554 28.95 -7.30 -33.80
N GLN A 555 28.39 -6.91 -34.94
CA GLN A 555 28.89 -7.18 -36.30
C GLN A 555 29.68 -6.00 -36.91
N ASN A 556 29.87 -4.88 -36.19
CA ASN A 556 30.61 -3.71 -36.71
C ASN A 556 32.06 -4.05 -37.10
N GLU A 557 32.62 -3.35 -38.10
CA GLU A 557 34.02 -3.51 -38.54
C GLU A 557 34.97 -2.92 -37.49
N GLY A 558 35.39 -3.73 -36.51
CA GLY A 558 36.29 -3.33 -35.42
C GLY A 558 36.70 -4.54 -34.56
N GLU A 559 37.84 -4.45 -33.88
CA GLU A 559 38.35 -5.53 -33.00
C GLU A 559 37.65 -5.56 -31.64
N THR A 560 36.94 -4.49 -31.28
CA THR A 560 36.25 -4.33 -29.99
C THR A 560 34.76 -4.08 -30.14
N ILE A 561 34.03 -4.36 -29.07
CA ILE A 561 32.64 -3.93 -28.84
C ILE A 561 32.69 -2.92 -27.70
N THR A 562 31.99 -1.79 -27.84
CA THR A 562 32.03 -0.70 -26.86
C THR A 562 30.62 -0.25 -26.52
N LEU A 563 30.33 -0.20 -25.22
CA LEU A 563 29.06 0.25 -24.66
C LEU A 563 29.32 1.37 -23.64
N ARG A 564 28.35 2.27 -23.44
CA ARG A 564 28.42 3.31 -22.40
C ARG A 564 27.18 3.29 -21.53
N LEU A 565 27.36 3.44 -20.22
CA LEU A 565 26.29 3.80 -19.28
C LEU A 565 26.32 5.31 -19.09
N GLU A 566 25.22 5.99 -19.39
CA GLU A 566 25.05 7.42 -19.14
C GLU A 566 24.44 7.64 -17.76
N ALA A 567 25.00 8.55 -16.97
CA ALA A 567 24.49 8.89 -15.65
C ALA A 567 24.77 10.34 -15.28
N LYS A 568 24.09 10.84 -14.26
CA LYS A 568 24.38 12.13 -13.64
C LYS A 568 24.83 11.89 -12.21
N MET A 569 25.92 12.50 -11.76
CA MET A 569 26.35 12.31 -10.36
C MET A 569 25.33 12.97 -9.41
N THR A 570 24.87 12.21 -8.42
CA THR A 570 24.07 12.72 -7.29
C THR A 570 24.56 12.09 -5.99
N ASP A 571 24.54 12.86 -4.90
CA ASP A 571 24.95 12.44 -3.57
C ASP A 571 26.36 11.82 -3.55
N LYS A 572 27.31 12.50 -4.21
CA LYS A 572 28.70 12.05 -4.32
C LYS A 572 29.31 11.74 -2.95
N GLN A 573 29.62 10.47 -2.71
CA GLN A 573 30.34 10.03 -1.53
C GLN A 573 31.87 10.10 -1.74
N PRO A 574 32.66 10.33 -0.69
CA PRO A 574 34.12 10.28 -0.80
C PRO A 574 34.60 8.88 -1.23
N GLY A 575 35.43 8.79 -2.27
CA GLY A 575 35.96 7.53 -2.76
C GLY A 575 34.95 6.68 -3.53
N VAL A 576 33.89 7.30 -4.07
CA VAL A 576 32.89 6.64 -4.91
C VAL A 576 33.56 5.99 -6.12
N ALA A 577 33.13 4.77 -6.45
CA ALA A 577 33.57 4.03 -7.60
C ALA A 577 32.39 3.29 -8.24
N PHE A 578 32.46 3.07 -9.55
CA PHE A 578 31.59 2.12 -10.23
C PHE A 578 32.20 0.74 -10.10
N HIS A 579 31.46 -0.19 -9.52
CA HIS A 579 31.83 -1.58 -9.34
C HIS A 579 31.10 -2.46 -10.36
N MET A 580 31.75 -3.50 -10.84
CA MET A 580 31.17 -4.49 -11.75
C MET A 580 31.69 -5.89 -11.39
N ASP A 581 30.81 -6.88 -11.39
CA ASP A 581 31.14 -8.24 -10.95
C ASP A 581 30.87 -9.29 -12.02
N ASP A 582 29.70 -9.28 -12.64
CA ASP A 582 29.41 -10.21 -13.74
C ASP A 582 29.03 -9.43 -14.98
N VAL A 583 29.47 -9.88 -16.16
CA VAL A 583 28.98 -9.32 -17.42
C VAL A 583 29.01 -10.36 -18.53
N GLY A 584 27.92 -10.44 -19.30
CA GLY A 584 27.79 -11.45 -20.33
C GLY A 584 26.85 -11.10 -21.48
N PHE A 585 27.06 -11.80 -22.59
CA PHE A 585 26.16 -11.87 -23.72
C PHE A 585 25.70 -13.31 -23.92
N GLY A 586 24.41 -13.54 -24.13
CA GLY A 586 23.84 -14.88 -24.21
C GLY A 586 22.75 -15.08 -25.24
N LYS A 587 22.31 -16.34 -25.35
CA LYS A 587 21.39 -16.86 -26.37
C LYS A 587 19.96 -17.04 -25.88
N GLU A 588 19.79 -17.32 -24.59
CA GLU A 588 18.53 -17.77 -24.01
C GLU A 588 18.41 -17.27 -22.58
N ALA A 589 17.18 -16.96 -22.17
CA ALA A 589 16.83 -16.61 -20.80
C ALA A 589 16.39 -17.85 -20.01
N VAL A 590 16.56 -17.81 -18.69
CA VAL A 590 16.07 -18.83 -17.76
C VAL A 590 14.83 -18.32 -17.03
N PRO A 591 13.91 -19.20 -16.59
CA PRO A 591 12.69 -18.82 -15.87
C PRO A 591 12.98 -18.45 -14.41
N TYR A 592 13.94 -17.54 -14.21
CA TYR A 592 14.38 -17.00 -12.93
C TYR A 592 14.48 -15.47 -13.02
N TYR A 593 14.24 -14.80 -11.90
CA TYR A 593 14.17 -13.35 -11.85
C TYR A 593 14.69 -12.81 -10.50
N TYR A 594 15.54 -11.78 -10.54
CA TYR A 594 15.87 -10.97 -9.35
C TYR A 594 14.83 -9.88 -9.16
N ALA A 595 14.09 -9.93 -8.06
CA ALA A 595 13.03 -8.98 -7.78
C ALA A 595 13.26 -8.19 -6.49
N ASP A 596 12.69 -7.00 -6.47
CA ASP A 596 12.69 -6.08 -5.34
C ASP A 596 11.23 -5.83 -4.91
N GLY A 597 10.96 -5.94 -3.61
CA GLY A 597 9.65 -5.65 -3.06
C GLY A 597 9.44 -6.23 -1.66
N THR A 598 8.56 -5.60 -0.89
CA THR A 598 7.96 -6.22 0.30
C THR A 598 7.24 -7.52 -0.06
N SER A 599 6.81 -7.65 -1.31
CA SER A 599 6.32 -8.88 -1.93
C SER A 599 7.30 -10.06 -1.95
N MET A 600 8.61 -9.82 -1.83
CA MET A 600 9.64 -10.86 -1.76
C MET A 600 10.09 -11.13 -0.32
N ALA A 601 9.97 -10.12 0.56
CA ALA A 601 10.18 -10.28 2.00
C ALA A 601 9.06 -11.11 2.67
N THR A 602 7.82 -10.91 2.24
CA THR A 602 6.64 -11.63 2.74
C THR A 602 6.72 -13.15 2.58
N PRO A 603 7.05 -13.72 1.41
CA PRO A 603 7.17 -15.16 1.24
C PRO A 603 8.36 -15.76 1.98
N MET A 604 9.42 -14.99 2.27
CA MET A 604 10.48 -15.46 3.17
C MET A 604 9.89 -15.77 4.56
N VAL A 605 9.13 -14.83 5.12
CA VAL A 605 8.47 -15.00 6.42
C VAL A 605 7.41 -16.11 6.37
N THR A 606 6.60 -16.18 5.31
CA THR A 606 5.62 -17.25 5.12
C THR A 606 6.28 -18.63 5.07
N GLY A 607 7.45 -18.74 4.42
CA GLY A 607 8.26 -19.97 4.43
C GLY A 607 8.74 -20.35 5.83
N ILE A 608 9.16 -19.39 6.65
CA ILE A 608 9.54 -19.64 8.05
C ILE A 608 8.32 -20.09 8.86
N MET A 609 7.13 -19.53 8.63
CA MET A 609 5.89 -19.99 9.27
C MET A 609 5.59 -21.45 8.94
N ALA A 610 5.76 -21.84 7.67
CA ALA A 610 5.59 -23.23 7.24
C ALA A 610 6.60 -24.16 7.94
N LEU A 611 7.87 -23.76 8.03
CA LEU A 611 8.88 -24.48 8.81
C LEU A 611 8.49 -24.60 10.29
N LEU A 612 8.03 -23.51 10.93
CA LEU A 612 7.63 -23.52 12.34
C LEU A 612 6.40 -24.39 12.59
N SER A 613 5.46 -24.43 11.64
CA SER A 613 4.26 -25.28 11.73
C SER A 613 4.56 -26.77 11.81
N THR A 614 5.80 -27.18 11.51
CA THR A 614 6.25 -28.56 11.70
C THR A 614 6.42 -28.95 13.18
N GLN A 615 6.55 -27.97 14.07
CA GLN A 615 6.82 -28.17 15.49
C GLN A 615 5.78 -27.52 16.40
N TYR A 616 5.08 -26.49 15.91
CA TYR A 616 4.12 -25.71 16.66
C TYR A 616 2.77 -25.72 15.95
N ASP A 617 1.69 -25.97 16.69
CA ASP A 617 0.33 -26.06 16.12
C ASP A 617 -0.50 -24.77 16.31
N ASP A 618 -0.07 -23.88 17.22
CA ASP A 618 -0.80 -22.65 17.57
C ASP A 618 -0.38 -21.50 16.65
N ALA A 619 -1.33 -21.01 15.84
CA ALA A 619 -1.08 -19.97 14.85
C ALA A 619 -0.59 -18.64 15.47
N ALA A 620 -1.15 -18.23 16.61
CA ALA A 620 -0.74 -17.02 17.29
C ALA A 620 0.66 -17.17 17.93
N GLU A 621 1.01 -18.36 18.42
CA GLU A 621 2.36 -18.66 18.90
C GLU A 621 3.38 -18.60 17.77
N ILE A 622 3.11 -19.18 16.59
CA ILE A 622 4.00 -19.09 15.44
C ILE A 622 4.21 -17.61 15.05
N CYS A 623 3.14 -16.81 15.00
CA CYS A 623 3.26 -15.38 14.77
C CYS A 623 4.15 -14.69 15.80
N ALA A 624 3.93 -15.00 17.09
CA ALA A 624 4.72 -14.43 18.16
C ALA A 624 6.19 -14.87 18.09
N ARG A 625 6.49 -16.10 17.69
CA ARG A 625 7.88 -16.57 17.52
C ARG A 625 8.61 -15.72 16.51
N ILE A 626 8.02 -15.49 15.34
CA ILE A 626 8.59 -14.60 14.30
C ILE A 626 8.80 -13.17 14.82
N LYS A 627 7.79 -12.57 15.47
CA LYS A 627 7.88 -11.18 16.01
C LYS A 627 8.88 -11.07 17.16
N GLY A 628 9.05 -12.13 17.93
CA GLY A 628 9.95 -12.21 19.09
C GLY A 628 11.39 -12.59 18.74
N SER A 629 11.61 -13.20 17.57
CA SER A 629 12.92 -13.70 17.11
C SER A 629 13.57 -12.76 16.10
N VAL A 630 13.61 -11.46 16.40
CA VAL A 630 14.22 -10.48 15.49
C VAL A 630 15.66 -10.15 15.86
N ASN A 631 16.50 -10.04 14.84
CA ASN A 631 17.85 -9.53 14.98
C ASN A 631 17.81 -8.00 15.01
N ARG A 632 18.21 -7.44 16.16
CA ARG A 632 18.31 -5.98 16.39
C ARG A 632 19.76 -5.48 16.38
N GLU A 633 20.73 -6.38 16.45
CA GLU A 633 22.16 -6.00 16.55
C GLU A 633 22.74 -5.65 15.17
N GLU A 634 22.36 -6.42 14.16
CA GLU A 634 22.80 -6.22 12.77
C GLU A 634 21.87 -5.30 11.98
N ALA A 635 20.68 -5.02 12.52
CA ALA A 635 19.70 -4.11 11.93
C ALA A 635 20.21 -2.66 11.97
N ILE A 636 20.12 -1.94 10.85
CA ILE A 636 20.52 -0.54 10.77
C ILE A 636 19.28 0.33 10.59
N GLY A 637 18.94 1.10 11.62
CA GLY A 637 17.87 2.08 11.59
C GLY A 637 16.45 1.49 11.62
N LEU A 638 16.28 0.22 12.02
CA LEU A 638 14.97 -0.45 12.07
C LEU A 638 14.20 -0.25 13.38
N GLU A 639 14.87 0.21 14.45
CA GLU A 639 14.31 0.25 15.81
C GLU A 639 12.97 0.99 15.83
N ASP A 640 12.89 2.20 15.28
CA ASP A 640 11.71 3.07 15.35
C ASP A 640 10.84 3.06 14.09
N ILE A 641 10.97 2.05 13.24
CA ILE A 641 10.21 1.93 11.97
C ILE A 641 9.48 0.58 11.81
N CYS A 642 9.50 -0.28 12.84
CA CYS A 642 8.64 -1.47 12.96
C CYS A 642 8.37 -1.81 14.44
N VAL A 643 7.35 -2.63 14.70
CA VAL A 643 6.93 -3.04 16.05
C VAL A 643 8.04 -3.81 16.77
N SER A 644 8.63 -4.80 16.09
CA SER A 644 9.68 -5.64 16.65
C SER A 644 11.02 -4.91 16.79
N GLY A 645 11.24 -3.85 16.00
CA GLY A 645 12.48 -3.07 15.97
C GLY A 645 13.65 -3.75 15.25
N GLY A 646 13.38 -4.79 14.45
CA GLY A 646 14.42 -5.56 13.75
C GLY A 646 13.91 -6.34 12.54
N PHE A 647 14.76 -7.18 11.99
CA PHE A 647 14.41 -8.11 10.91
C PHE A 647 14.41 -9.55 11.42
N VAL A 648 13.70 -10.43 10.72
CA VAL A 648 13.49 -11.83 11.15
C VAL A 648 14.79 -12.61 11.25
N ASP A 649 14.96 -13.35 12.35
CA ASP A 649 15.95 -14.42 12.51
C ASP A 649 15.20 -15.76 12.61
N ALA A 650 15.26 -16.53 11.54
CA ALA A 650 14.55 -17.80 11.43
C ALA A 650 15.08 -18.84 12.43
N ALA A 651 16.39 -18.86 12.72
CA ALA A 651 16.96 -19.84 13.64
C ALA A 651 16.54 -19.56 15.08
N ALA A 652 16.56 -18.29 15.48
CA ALA A 652 16.11 -17.85 16.80
C ALA A 652 14.63 -18.18 17.07
N SER A 653 13.79 -18.26 16.03
CA SER A 653 12.37 -18.58 16.16
C SER A 653 12.09 -19.98 16.75
N PHE A 654 13.06 -20.90 16.66
CA PHE A 654 13.01 -22.25 17.24
C PHE A 654 13.59 -22.34 18.66
N ASP A 655 14.23 -21.28 19.19
CA ASP A 655 14.89 -21.28 20.49
C ASP A 655 14.19 -20.35 21.49
N ASP A 656 13.38 -20.92 22.39
CA ASP A 656 12.66 -20.19 23.44
C ASP A 656 13.56 -19.25 24.28
N SER A 657 14.87 -19.51 24.37
CA SER A 657 15.79 -18.67 25.13
C SER A 657 16.20 -17.38 24.41
N GLN A 658 15.94 -17.28 23.10
CA GLN A 658 16.23 -16.12 22.26
C GLN A 658 14.99 -15.29 21.92
N LEU A 659 13.82 -15.69 22.41
CA LEU A 659 12.57 -15.00 22.13
C LEU A 659 12.38 -13.80 23.06
N ALA A 660 12.23 -12.63 22.45
CA ALA A 660 11.79 -11.45 23.16
C ALA A 660 10.29 -11.49 23.47
N PRO A 661 9.83 -10.83 24.54
CA PRO A 661 8.41 -10.59 24.78
C PRO A 661 7.67 -10.11 23.52
N VAL A 662 6.46 -10.60 23.28
CA VAL A 662 5.58 -10.07 22.21
C VAL A 662 4.28 -9.62 22.84
N VAL A 663 3.92 -8.35 22.62
CA VAL A 663 2.76 -7.70 23.23
C VAL A 663 1.62 -7.64 22.22
N ASN A 664 0.57 -8.43 22.42
CA ASN A 664 -0.51 -8.61 21.44
C ASN A 664 -1.73 -7.73 21.74
N SER A 665 -2.11 -7.56 23.01
CA SER A 665 -3.32 -6.81 23.35
C SER A 665 -3.24 -6.11 24.71
N LEU A 666 -4.05 -5.06 24.86
CA LEU A 666 -4.24 -4.29 26.09
C LEU A 666 -5.73 -4.17 26.41
N ASP A 667 -6.12 -4.52 27.63
CA ASP A 667 -7.42 -4.17 28.23
C ASP A 667 -7.19 -3.15 29.36
N THR A 668 -7.85 -2.00 29.31
CA THR A 668 -7.59 -0.89 30.25
C THR A 668 -8.84 -0.07 30.57
N ASP A 669 -8.96 0.37 31.82
CA ASP A 669 -9.96 1.36 32.26
C ASP A 669 -9.38 2.79 32.42
N GLY A 670 -8.13 2.98 31.97
CA GLY A 670 -7.35 4.21 32.10
C GLY A 670 -6.59 4.35 33.43
N THR A 671 -6.83 3.46 34.40
CA THR A 671 -6.10 3.44 35.70
C THR A 671 -5.36 2.11 35.90
N THR A 672 -6.00 0.99 35.56
CA THR A 672 -5.40 -0.35 35.58
C THR A 672 -5.47 -0.93 34.18
N ALA A 673 -4.40 -1.58 33.76
CA ALA A 673 -4.33 -2.22 32.46
C ALA A 673 -3.81 -3.66 32.56
N THR A 674 -4.27 -4.51 31.65
CA THR A 674 -3.83 -5.90 31.48
C THR A 674 -3.32 -6.08 30.06
N VAL A 675 -2.03 -6.41 29.94
CA VAL A 675 -1.41 -6.84 28.70
C VAL A 675 -1.49 -8.36 28.57
N THR A 676 -1.83 -8.84 27.38
CA THR A 676 -1.70 -10.26 26.99
C THR A 676 -0.74 -10.40 25.82
N GLY A 677 0.03 -11.48 25.80
CA GLY A 677 1.01 -11.76 24.75
C GLY A 677 1.80 -13.05 25.02
N TYR A 678 3.03 -13.12 24.53
CA TYR A 678 3.88 -14.31 24.60
C TYR A 678 5.29 -13.97 25.12
N PHE A 679 5.97 -14.98 25.65
CA PHE A 679 7.38 -14.94 26.06
C PHE A 679 7.73 -13.84 27.08
N PHE A 680 6.81 -13.49 27.98
CA PHE A 680 7.10 -12.55 29.08
C PHE A 680 8.02 -13.19 30.13
N GLY A 681 8.07 -14.51 30.18
CA GLY A 681 8.85 -15.26 31.16
C GLY A 681 8.10 -15.47 32.47
N LYS A 682 8.42 -16.56 33.16
CA LYS A 682 7.75 -16.93 34.43
C LYS A 682 8.19 -16.08 35.62
N GLU A 683 9.36 -15.45 35.53
CA GLU A 683 9.86 -14.53 36.55
C GLU A 683 9.46 -13.10 36.22
N GLN A 684 9.00 -12.35 37.23
CA GLN A 684 8.56 -10.98 37.04
C GLN A 684 9.69 -10.09 36.50
N GLY A 685 9.45 -9.50 35.33
CA GLY A 685 10.24 -8.44 34.72
C GLY A 685 9.72 -7.04 35.06
N SER A 686 9.65 -6.15 34.08
CA SER A 686 9.18 -4.76 34.22
C SER A 686 8.27 -4.33 33.07
N VAL A 687 7.37 -3.37 33.34
CA VAL A 687 6.51 -2.74 32.32
C VAL A 687 6.74 -1.24 32.31
N GLN A 688 6.87 -0.65 31.11
CA GLN A 688 6.87 0.79 30.89
C GLN A 688 5.67 1.20 30.04
N VAL A 689 5.13 2.39 30.31
CA VAL A 689 3.98 2.98 29.62
C VAL A 689 4.35 4.42 29.29
N GLY A 690 4.43 4.78 28.00
CA GLY A 690 4.86 6.12 27.59
C GLY A 690 6.23 6.51 28.14
N GLY A 691 7.16 5.56 28.20
CA GLY A 691 8.50 5.73 28.80
C GLY A 691 8.53 5.84 30.33
N GLN A 692 7.39 5.70 31.02
CA GLN A 692 7.31 5.73 32.48
C GLN A 692 7.16 4.34 33.09
N GLN A 693 7.87 4.08 34.18
CA GLN A 693 7.80 2.80 34.89
C GLN A 693 6.40 2.59 35.50
N ALA A 694 5.70 1.53 35.08
CA ALA A 694 4.42 1.12 35.65
C ALA A 694 4.61 0.15 36.84
N ALA A 695 3.66 0.21 37.78
CA ALA A 695 3.63 -0.70 38.93
C ALA A 695 2.93 -2.02 38.55
N VAL A 696 3.68 -3.13 38.53
CA VAL A 696 3.14 -4.46 38.21
C VAL A 696 2.30 -5.01 39.37
N ASN A 697 1.06 -5.40 39.05
CA ASN A 697 0.09 -5.97 39.99
C ASN A 697 0.10 -7.51 39.97
N SER A 698 0.24 -8.11 38.79
CA SER A 698 0.42 -9.55 38.61
C SER A 698 1.22 -9.86 37.35
N TRP A 699 1.96 -10.97 37.35
CA TRP A 699 2.82 -11.40 36.26
C TRP A 699 2.67 -12.90 36.01
N SER A 700 2.64 -13.27 34.74
CA SER A 700 2.73 -14.63 34.24
C SER A 700 3.45 -14.60 32.89
N ASP A 701 3.68 -15.77 32.31
CA ASP A 701 4.40 -15.92 31.05
C ASP A 701 3.75 -15.19 29.86
N ASN A 702 2.42 -15.01 29.91
CA ASN A 702 1.61 -14.50 28.80
C ASN A 702 0.66 -13.37 29.19
N VAL A 703 0.56 -13.02 30.48
CA VAL A 703 -0.37 -12.01 30.99
C VAL A 703 0.28 -11.19 32.10
N VAL A 704 0.22 -9.87 31.98
CA VAL A 704 0.70 -8.92 32.98
C VAL A 704 -0.37 -7.88 33.26
N THR A 705 -0.71 -7.68 34.53
CA THR A 705 -1.58 -6.58 34.96
C THR A 705 -0.75 -5.54 35.69
N PHE A 706 -0.96 -4.26 35.42
CA PHE A 706 -0.21 -3.14 36.02
C PHE A 706 -1.11 -1.91 36.21
N THR A 707 -0.63 -0.97 37.02
CA THR A 707 -1.26 0.34 37.21
C THR A 707 -0.65 1.35 36.25
N VAL A 708 -1.50 2.03 35.48
CA VAL A 708 -1.12 3.08 34.52
C VAL A 708 -0.51 4.27 35.31
N PRO A 709 0.68 4.78 34.91
CA PRO A 709 1.29 5.93 35.57
C PRO A 709 0.41 7.20 35.51
N GLU A 710 0.53 8.07 36.51
CA GLU A 710 -0.26 9.30 36.58
C GLU A 710 0.08 10.25 35.42
N GLY A 711 -0.93 10.79 34.75
CA GLY A 711 -0.78 11.74 33.64
C GLY A 711 -0.55 11.11 32.27
N VAL A 712 -0.54 9.79 32.16
CA VAL A 712 -0.46 9.06 30.89
C VAL A 712 -1.85 8.93 30.26
N SER A 713 -1.98 9.32 28.99
CA SER A 713 -3.23 9.29 28.24
C SER A 713 -2.96 9.28 26.73
N GLY A 714 -3.94 8.92 25.91
CA GLY A 714 -3.79 8.84 24.45
C GLY A 714 -3.19 7.50 24.02
N LEU A 715 -2.60 7.48 22.82
CA LEU A 715 -1.86 6.34 22.30
C LEU A 715 -0.46 6.33 22.92
N GLU A 716 -0.10 5.24 23.58
CA GLU A 716 1.14 5.12 24.32
C GLU A 716 1.86 3.82 23.99
N GLU A 717 3.19 3.87 24.00
CA GLU A 717 4.01 2.66 23.93
C GLU A 717 3.88 1.87 25.23
N ILE A 718 3.59 0.58 25.10
CA ILE A 718 3.67 -0.40 26.19
C ILE A 718 4.86 -1.31 25.92
N GLN A 719 5.90 -1.18 26.74
CA GLN A 719 7.06 -2.04 26.70
C GLN A 719 7.03 -3.05 27.85
N VAL A 720 7.11 -4.33 27.52
CA VAL A 720 7.30 -5.42 28.47
C VAL A 720 8.74 -5.90 28.35
N THR A 721 9.48 -5.85 29.46
CA THR A 721 10.86 -6.35 29.54
C THR A 721 10.90 -7.57 30.45
N ALA A 722 11.33 -8.70 29.90
CA ALA A 722 11.51 -9.95 30.62
C ALA A 722 12.70 -9.87 31.59
N LYS A 723 12.82 -10.88 32.46
CA LYS A 723 13.82 -10.89 33.54
C LYS A 723 15.27 -10.92 33.06
N ASP A 724 15.51 -11.51 31.90
CA ASP A 724 16.79 -11.61 31.22
C ASP A 724 17.20 -10.30 30.51
N GLY A 725 16.28 -9.33 30.42
CA GLY A 725 16.50 -8.02 29.79
C GLY A 725 15.97 -7.93 28.36
N GLN A 726 15.52 -9.02 27.75
CA GLN A 726 14.84 -8.96 26.46
C GLN A 726 13.54 -8.19 26.59
N TYR A 727 13.18 -7.43 25.56
CA TYR A 727 11.97 -6.63 25.58
C TYR A 727 11.20 -6.72 24.27
N GLY A 728 9.90 -6.53 24.39
CA GLY A 728 9.03 -6.23 23.27
C GLY A 728 8.14 -5.05 23.61
N ARG A 729 7.65 -4.42 22.57
CA ARG A 729 6.79 -3.25 22.67
C ARG A 729 5.65 -3.35 21.68
N ASN A 730 4.56 -2.67 21.99
CA ASN A 730 3.49 -2.36 21.05
C ASN A 730 2.75 -1.12 21.55
N PHE A 731 1.96 -0.47 20.70
CA PHE A 731 1.32 0.81 20.98
C PHE A 731 -0.18 0.61 21.17
N PHE A 732 -0.71 1.16 22.26
CA PHE A 732 -2.13 1.01 22.60
C PHE A 732 -2.71 2.32 23.11
N GLU A 733 -4.01 2.50 22.89
CA GLU A 733 -4.73 3.64 23.46
C GLU A 733 -5.05 3.38 24.94
N ILE A 734 -4.63 4.31 25.82
CA ILE A 734 -4.90 4.29 27.26
C ILE A 734 -6.21 5.00 27.57
N THR A 735 -6.36 6.26 27.10
CA THR A 735 -7.59 7.06 27.21
C THR A 735 -7.60 8.18 26.16
N ALA A 736 -8.67 8.35 25.38
CA ALA A 736 -8.84 9.51 24.49
C ALA A 736 -8.91 10.84 25.28
N ALA A 737 -7.86 11.67 25.24
CA ALA A 737 -7.89 13.01 25.81
C ALA A 737 -8.23 14.05 24.72
N THR A 738 -9.41 14.67 24.82
CA THR A 738 -9.76 15.86 24.01
C THR A 738 -9.99 17.08 24.87
N GLN A 739 -9.50 18.23 24.41
CA GLN A 739 -9.68 19.51 25.07
C GLN A 739 -10.50 20.44 24.16
N GLY A 740 -11.54 21.08 24.67
CA GLY A 740 -12.37 22.01 23.89
C GLY A 740 -13.45 21.37 23.00
N TYR A 741 -13.30 20.13 22.56
CA TYR A 741 -14.32 19.40 21.79
C TYR A 741 -15.31 18.61 22.67
N LYS A 742 -16.60 18.65 22.30
CA LYS A 742 -17.68 17.84 22.86
C LYS A 742 -17.91 16.60 21.97
N LYS A 743 -17.85 15.39 22.56
CA LYS A 743 -18.21 14.14 21.88
C LYS A 743 -19.71 14.09 21.56
N LEU A 744 -20.05 13.66 20.35
CA LEU A 744 -21.41 13.44 19.85
C LEU A 744 -21.63 11.95 19.53
N SER A 745 -22.88 11.57 19.25
CA SER A 745 -23.20 10.22 18.79
C SER A 745 -22.69 9.97 17.37
N THR A 746 -22.32 8.73 17.07
CA THR A 746 -21.81 8.30 15.76
C THR A 746 -22.84 7.41 15.06
N PRO A 747 -22.85 7.38 13.71
CA PRO A 747 -23.77 6.54 12.97
C PRO A 747 -23.41 5.05 13.18
N ASN A 748 -24.44 4.20 13.19
CA ASN A 748 -24.31 2.76 13.35
C ASN A 748 -25.41 2.04 12.56
N PHE A 749 -25.38 2.21 11.25
CA PHE A 749 -26.25 1.52 10.32
C PHE A 749 -25.59 0.28 9.77
N SER A 750 -26.43 -0.67 9.34
CA SER A 750 -26.03 -1.83 8.55
C SER A 750 -26.43 -1.57 7.09
N TYR A 751 -25.50 -1.81 6.17
CA TYR A 751 -25.66 -1.64 4.72
C TYR A 751 -25.73 -2.97 3.98
N GLY A 752 -25.71 -4.08 4.71
CA GLY A 752 -25.74 -5.42 4.15
C GLY A 752 -24.54 -6.22 4.63
N ASP A 753 -24.31 -7.35 3.97
CA ASP A 753 -23.24 -8.27 4.28
C ASP A 753 -22.50 -8.63 2.99
N ILE A 754 -21.17 -8.61 3.05
CA ILE A 754 -20.30 -9.11 2.01
C ILE A 754 -19.49 -10.27 2.58
N TYR A 755 -19.83 -11.50 2.18
CA TYR A 755 -19.15 -12.73 2.61
C TYR A 755 -18.99 -12.89 4.14
N GLY A 756 -20.00 -12.53 4.94
CA GLY A 756 -19.96 -12.62 6.41
C GLY A 756 -19.37 -11.38 7.11
N TYR A 757 -18.91 -10.39 6.34
CA TYR A 757 -18.60 -9.06 6.83
C TYR A 757 -19.84 -8.16 6.72
N GLU A 758 -20.45 -7.84 7.87
CA GLU A 758 -21.52 -6.85 7.92
C GLU A 758 -20.94 -5.47 7.61
N LEU A 759 -21.33 -4.90 6.47
CA LEU A 759 -20.98 -3.54 6.10
C LEU A 759 -21.78 -2.59 6.99
N THR A 760 -21.09 -1.69 7.66
CA THR A 760 -21.68 -0.74 8.60
C THR A 760 -21.32 0.69 8.26
N SER A 761 -21.90 1.63 8.99
CA SER A 761 -21.46 3.02 8.97
C SER A 761 -19.95 3.18 9.14
N ALA A 762 -19.27 2.32 9.90
CA ALA A 762 -17.82 2.42 10.13
C ALA A 762 -16.98 2.26 8.87
N ASP A 763 -17.51 1.61 7.84
CA ASP A 763 -16.81 1.23 6.60
C ASP A 763 -16.95 2.29 5.48
N ILE A 764 -17.60 3.41 5.80
CA ILE A 764 -17.81 4.51 4.86
C ILE A 764 -16.54 5.35 4.78
N LEU A 765 -15.98 5.53 3.60
CA LEU A 765 -15.07 6.62 3.28
C LEU A 765 -15.88 7.91 3.05
N PRO A 766 -15.79 8.93 3.91
CA PRO A 766 -16.53 10.16 3.70
C PRO A 766 -15.95 10.95 2.52
N ILE A 767 -16.83 11.43 1.64
CA ILE A 767 -16.46 12.30 0.52
C ILE A 767 -16.63 13.77 0.91
N THR A 768 -17.79 14.12 1.50
CA THR A 768 -18.11 15.50 1.85
C THR A 768 -19.28 15.56 2.84
N MET A 769 -19.47 16.73 3.47
CA MET A 769 -20.61 17.02 4.34
C MET A 769 -21.11 18.44 4.20
N ALA A 770 -22.39 18.65 4.47
CA ALA A 770 -23.00 19.97 4.61
C ALA A 770 -24.08 19.97 5.69
N ALA A 771 -24.40 21.15 6.19
CA ALA A 771 -25.36 21.32 7.27
C ALA A 771 -26.44 22.36 6.92
N ALA A 772 -27.70 22.05 7.21
CA ALA A 772 -28.83 22.97 7.09
C ALA A 772 -30.00 22.50 7.97
N GLY A 773 -30.92 23.40 8.36
CA GLY A 773 -32.15 23.05 9.07
C GLY A 773 -31.98 22.24 10.36
N GLY A 774 -30.86 22.40 11.07
CA GLY A 774 -30.54 21.63 12.27
C GLY A 774 -30.06 20.20 12.00
N LYS A 775 -29.65 19.91 10.76
CA LYS A 775 -29.18 18.59 10.33
C LYS A 775 -27.84 18.68 9.60
N ILE A 776 -27.07 17.60 9.65
CA ILE A 776 -25.80 17.44 8.92
C ILE A 776 -25.97 16.22 8.02
N LEU A 777 -25.79 16.41 6.71
CA LEU A 777 -25.80 15.35 5.71
C LEU A 777 -24.37 15.00 5.33
N ILE A 778 -24.05 13.71 5.40
CA ILE A 778 -22.75 13.15 5.03
C ILE A 778 -22.96 12.25 3.82
N MET A 779 -22.10 12.42 2.81
CA MET A 779 -22.01 11.51 1.67
C MET A 779 -20.68 10.78 1.73
N GLY A 780 -20.70 9.48 1.46
CA GLY A 780 -19.49 8.67 1.40
C GLY A 780 -19.69 7.40 0.58
N VAL A 781 -18.61 6.63 0.43
CA VAL A 781 -18.58 5.37 -0.31
C VAL A 781 -18.22 4.24 0.65
N LEU A 782 -18.96 3.13 0.58
CA LEU A 782 -18.55 1.88 1.21
C LEU A 782 -17.41 1.28 0.38
N LEU A 783 -16.22 1.20 0.94
CA LEU A 783 -15.01 0.83 0.21
C LEU A 783 -15.06 -0.61 -0.32
N GLU A 784 -15.59 -1.53 0.46
CA GLU A 784 -15.66 -2.95 0.12
C GLU A 784 -16.70 -3.27 -0.97
N SER A 785 -17.72 -2.44 -1.12
CA SER A 785 -18.77 -2.63 -2.13
C SER A 785 -18.77 -1.58 -3.24
N ASN A 786 -17.95 -0.53 -3.11
CA ASN A 786 -17.94 0.65 -3.97
C ASN A 786 -19.35 1.23 -4.16
N GLN A 787 -20.12 1.35 -3.07
CA GLN A 787 -21.49 1.89 -3.10
C GLN A 787 -21.56 3.25 -2.40
N LEU A 788 -22.17 4.23 -3.05
CA LEU A 788 -22.50 5.50 -2.41
C LEU A 788 -23.55 5.30 -1.33
N VAL A 789 -23.39 6.01 -0.22
CA VAL A 789 -24.34 6.07 0.88
C VAL A 789 -24.44 7.49 1.42
N MET A 790 -25.60 7.82 1.99
CA MET A 790 -25.82 9.09 2.68
C MET A 790 -26.37 8.88 4.09
N GLU A 791 -25.76 9.58 5.04
CA GLU A 791 -26.11 9.54 6.46
C GLU A 791 -26.51 10.94 6.93
N LEU A 792 -27.58 11.03 7.72
CA LEU A 792 -28.14 12.29 8.21
C LEU A 792 -28.11 12.32 9.73
N TYR A 793 -27.43 13.31 10.28
CA TYR A 793 -27.39 13.59 11.72
C TYR A 793 -28.34 14.71 12.09
N ASP A 794 -29.15 14.51 13.12
CA ASP A 794 -30.03 15.53 13.70
C ASP A 794 -29.39 16.13 14.96
N ILE A 795 -28.97 17.40 14.85
CA ILE A 795 -28.16 18.09 15.86
C ILE A 795 -28.91 18.21 17.20
N LYS A 796 -30.22 18.47 17.14
CA LYS A 796 -31.03 18.73 18.33
C LYS A 796 -31.27 17.47 19.14
N SER A 797 -31.52 16.36 18.46
CA SER A 797 -31.82 15.08 19.09
C SER A 797 -30.57 14.23 19.36
N ASP A 798 -29.43 14.56 18.74
CA ASP A 798 -28.21 13.75 18.76
C ASP A 798 -28.50 12.32 18.26
N THR A 799 -29.15 12.22 17.09
CA THR A 799 -29.51 10.94 16.47
C THR A 799 -29.19 10.91 14.99
N TRP A 800 -29.02 9.70 14.45
CA TRP A 800 -28.70 9.45 13.05
C TRP A 800 -29.87 8.77 12.33
N SER A 801 -30.00 9.03 11.03
CA SER A 801 -30.84 8.27 10.08
C SER A 801 -30.14 8.12 8.72
N GLN A 802 -30.48 7.08 7.94
CA GLN A 802 -30.08 7.01 6.53
C GLN A 802 -30.87 8.02 5.69
N ALA A 803 -30.20 8.68 4.74
CA ALA A 803 -30.83 9.56 3.77
C ALA A 803 -30.95 8.86 2.40
N PRO A 804 -32.01 9.16 1.61
CA PRO A 804 -32.12 8.62 0.25
C PRO A 804 -31.02 9.19 -0.65
N LEU A 805 -30.56 8.39 -1.61
CA LEU A 805 -29.74 8.85 -2.73
C LEU A 805 -30.62 9.43 -3.85
N LEU A 806 -30.03 10.22 -4.73
CA LEU A 806 -30.63 10.59 -6.01
C LEU A 806 -30.55 9.38 -6.96
N ASP A 807 -31.63 9.11 -7.70
CA ASP A 807 -31.75 7.91 -8.56
C ASP A 807 -30.69 7.84 -9.68
N ASP A 808 -30.10 8.97 -10.06
CA ASP A 808 -29.11 9.09 -11.14
C ASP A 808 -27.71 9.47 -10.64
N LEU A 809 -27.49 9.41 -9.32
CA LEU A 809 -26.19 9.61 -8.69
C LEU A 809 -25.45 8.26 -8.63
N GLU A 810 -24.34 8.18 -9.35
CA GLU A 810 -23.44 7.02 -9.37
C GLU A 810 -22.00 7.48 -9.12
N ILE A 811 -21.13 6.55 -8.74
CA ILE A 811 -19.68 6.80 -8.59
C ILE A 811 -19.08 7.06 -9.97
N PHE A 812 -18.38 8.18 -10.11
CA PHE A 812 -17.72 8.57 -11.35
C PHE A 812 -16.24 8.90 -11.09
N GLY A 813 -15.35 8.18 -11.76
CA GLY A 813 -13.90 8.36 -11.63
C GLY A 813 -13.28 7.65 -10.43
N ASP A 814 -12.07 8.09 -10.08
CA ASP A 814 -11.28 7.66 -8.91
C ASP A 814 -11.78 8.39 -7.63
N LEU A 815 -11.84 7.66 -6.50
CA LEU A 815 -12.27 8.15 -5.19
C LEU A 815 -11.41 9.31 -4.66
N ASN A 816 -10.21 9.49 -5.20
CA ASN A 816 -9.31 10.59 -4.85
C ASN A 816 -9.69 11.90 -5.54
N TYR A 817 -10.49 11.82 -6.61
CA TYR A 817 -10.89 12.95 -7.44
C TYR A 817 -12.42 13.12 -7.59
N PRO A 818 -13.20 13.15 -6.48
CA PRO A 818 -14.66 13.20 -6.57
C PRO A 818 -15.15 14.45 -7.31
N LEU A 819 -16.04 14.20 -8.26
CA LEU A 819 -16.76 15.20 -9.07
C LEU A 819 -18.00 15.75 -8.35
N TYR A 820 -17.95 15.82 -7.02
CA TYR A 820 -19.08 16.21 -6.18
C TYR A 820 -18.69 17.38 -5.28
N SER A 821 -19.59 18.35 -5.12
CA SER A 821 -19.45 19.42 -4.15
C SER A 821 -20.77 19.69 -3.43
N MET A 822 -20.72 19.87 -2.11
CA MET A 822 -21.90 20.16 -1.29
C MET A 822 -21.83 21.53 -0.62
N ALA A 823 -22.99 22.19 -0.47
CA ALA A 823 -23.13 23.45 0.26
C ALA A 823 -24.41 23.47 1.09
N GLY A 824 -24.32 24.03 2.30
CA GLY A 824 -25.46 24.21 3.21
C GLY A 824 -26.11 25.58 3.07
N GLY A 825 -27.44 25.62 2.96
CA GLY A 825 -28.27 26.81 3.08
C GLY A 825 -28.86 26.99 4.48
N LEU A 826 -30.01 27.65 4.58
CA LEU A 826 -30.76 27.78 5.84
C LEU A 826 -31.51 26.47 6.17
N SER A 827 -32.26 25.94 5.21
CA SER A 827 -33.08 24.72 5.34
C SER A 827 -32.85 23.72 4.21
N LYS A 828 -32.00 24.04 3.23
CA LYS A 828 -31.68 23.16 2.09
C LYS A 828 -30.19 22.86 2.01
N ILE A 829 -29.87 21.69 1.50
CA ILE A 829 -28.50 21.29 1.15
C ILE A 829 -28.43 21.12 -0.37
N TYR A 830 -27.37 21.66 -0.97
CA TYR A 830 -27.14 21.66 -2.41
C TYR A 830 -25.98 20.73 -2.74
N LEU A 831 -26.13 19.91 -3.79
CA LEU A 831 -25.12 18.96 -4.27
C LEU A 831 -24.95 19.14 -5.78
N HIS A 832 -23.77 19.56 -6.22
CA HIS A 832 -23.40 19.48 -7.63
C HIS A 832 -22.80 18.11 -7.91
N TYR A 833 -23.26 17.47 -8.99
CA TYR A 833 -22.82 16.14 -9.40
C TYR A 833 -22.96 15.96 -10.92
N ILE A 834 -22.27 14.96 -11.45
CA ILE A 834 -22.30 14.60 -12.88
C ILE A 834 -22.88 13.19 -13.00
N THR A 835 -23.84 13.01 -13.91
CA THR A 835 -24.45 11.70 -14.18
C THR A 835 -23.55 10.85 -15.09
N THR A 836 -23.84 9.54 -15.19
CA THR A 836 -23.14 8.63 -16.12
C THR A 836 -23.23 9.03 -17.60
N THR A 837 -24.23 9.85 -17.97
CA THR A 837 -24.36 10.39 -19.32
C THR A 837 -23.54 11.68 -19.52
N GLY A 838 -22.73 12.08 -18.54
CA GLY A 838 -21.95 13.32 -18.55
C GLY A 838 -22.79 14.59 -18.31
N GLN A 839 -24.02 14.45 -17.81
CA GLN A 839 -24.90 15.60 -17.57
C GLN A 839 -24.67 16.17 -16.18
N GLN A 840 -24.45 17.48 -16.09
CA GLN A 840 -24.25 18.16 -14.81
C GLN A 840 -25.57 18.55 -14.17
N LYS A 841 -25.73 18.21 -12.90
CA LYS A 841 -26.96 18.42 -12.14
C LYS A 841 -26.70 19.05 -10.78
N LEU A 842 -27.72 19.77 -10.31
CA LEU A 842 -27.79 20.30 -8.96
C LEU A 842 -28.91 19.60 -8.20
N GLY A 843 -28.53 18.72 -7.28
CA GLY A 843 -29.40 18.12 -6.30
C GLY A 843 -29.70 19.11 -5.16
N ILE A 844 -30.95 19.12 -4.71
CA ILE A 844 -31.45 19.99 -3.63
C ILE A 844 -32.18 19.10 -2.64
N TYR A 845 -31.59 18.94 -1.45
CA TYR A 845 -32.17 18.21 -0.35
C TYR A 845 -32.87 19.17 0.60
N ASP A 846 -34.18 19.03 0.74
CA ASP A 846 -34.97 19.78 1.71
C ASP A 846 -34.94 19.06 3.06
N THR A 847 -34.33 19.70 4.07
CA THR A 847 -34.13 19.09 5.39
C THR A 847 -35.42 18.99 6.22
N VAL A 848 -36.48 19.70 5.81
CA VAL A 848 -37.80 19.67 6.45
C VAL A 848 -38.63 18.52 5.92
N SER A 849 -38.69 18.33 4.59
CA SER A 849 -39.43 17.22 3.98
C SER A 849 -38.63 15.91 3.96
N GLY A 850 -37.29 15.98 3.99
CA GLY A 850 -36.39 14.84 3.88
C GLY A 850 -36.29 14.27 2.46
N THR A 851 -36.55 15.09 1.43
CA THR A 851 -36.63 14.64 0.03
C THR A 851 -35.69 15.41 -0.88
N TRP A 852 -35.22 14.74 -1.93
CA TRP A 852 -34.46 15.35 -3.02
C TRP A 852 -35.34 15.91 -4.13
N SER A 853 -34.85 16.97 -4.75
CA SER A 853 -35.18 17.38 -6.12
C SER A 853 -33.90 17.66 -6.88
N SER A 854 -33.92 17.65 -8.21
CA SER A 854 -32.73 17.94 -9.03
C SER A 854 -33.08 18.81 -10.24
N VAL A 855 -32.18 19.69 -10.63
CA VAL A 855 -32.26 20.46 -11.87
C VAL A 855 -30.99 20.29 -12.70
N ASP A 856 -31.11 20.42 -14.02
CA ASP A 856 -29.97 20.42 -14.92
C ASP A 856 -29.22 21.75 -14.79
N THR A 857 -27.90 21.71 -14.66
CA THR A 857 -27.11 22.94 -14.58
C THR A 857 -26.59 23.37 -15.95
N LYS A 858 -26.35 24.67 -16.09
CA LYS A 858 -25.64 25.26 -17.25
C LYS A 858 -24.20 25.65 -16.93
N LEU A 859 -23.63 25.02 -15.91
CA LEU A 859 -22.22 25.14 -15.59
C LEU A 859 -21.37 24.68 -16.78
N THR A 860 -20.29 25.41 -17.02
CA THR A 860 -19.37 25.17 -18.13
C THR A 860 -18.17 24.33 -17.74
N GLY A 861 -17.77 24.37 -16.46
CA GLY A 861 -16.67 23.58 -15.94
C GLY A 861 -17.17 22.26 -15.37
N ILE A 862 -16.23 21.37 -15.05
CA ILE A 862 -16.43 20.24 -14.15
C ILE A 862 -15.60 20.50 -12.88
N THR A 863 -15.99 19.92 -11.74
CA THR A 863 -15.30 20.02 -10.43
C THR A 863 -15.41 21.36 -9.68
N GLU A 864 -16.39 22.19 -10.01
CA GLU A 864 -16.61 23.47 -9.31
C GLU A 864 -16.88 23.30 -7.80
N ALA A 865 -16.29 24.17 -6.99
CA ALA A 865 -16.58 24.26 -5.57
C ALA A 865 -17.92 24.98 -5.35
N LEU A 866 -18.82 24.38 -4.57
CA LEU A 866 -20.08 24.99 -4.16
C LEU A 866 -19.97 25.66 -2.79
N VAL A 867 -20.52 26.87 -2.67
CA VAL A 867 -20.64 27.57 -1.39
C VAL A 867 -21.86 28.49 -1.39
N VAL A 868 -22.50 28.67 -0.22
CA VAL A 868 -23.54 29.69 -0.04
C VAL A 868 -22.91 30.92 0.62
N TYR A 869 -22.82 32.02 -0.13
CA TYR A 869 -22.27 33.29 0.35
C TYR A 869 -23.32 34.39 0.19
N GLN A 870 -23.59 35.14 1.27
CA GLN A 870 -24.62 36.19 1.30
C GLN A 870 -25.95 35.75 0.69
N ASN A 871 -26.36 34.51 0.99
CA ASN A 871 -27.59 33.87 0.51
C ASN A 871 -27.66 33.65 -1.02
N GLN A 872 -26.51 33.64 -1.69
CA GLN A 872 -26.36 33.26 -3.09
C GLN A 872 -25.61 31.93 -3.17
N LEU A 873 -26.04 31.03 -4.07
CA LEU A 873 -25.31 29.81 -4.35
C LEU A 873 -24.24 30.11 -5.39
N LEU A 874 -22.98 29.89 -5.03
CA LEU A 874 -21.83 30.12 -5.90
C LEU A 874 -21.24 28.79 -6.37
N ALA A 875 -20.81 28.74 -7.62
CA ALA A 875 -19.94 27.72 -8.19
C ALA A 875 -18.60 28.37 -8.55
N ILE A 876 -17.51 27.87 -8.00
CA ILE A 876 -16.19 28.51 -8.04
C ILE A 876 -15.19 27.59 -8.74
N GLY A 877 -14.50 28.12 -9.75
CA GLY A 877 -13.42 27.42 -10.45
C GLY A 877 -13.93 26.38 -11.46
N GLY A 878 -13.23 25.25 -11.55
CA GLY A 878 -13.53 24.10 -12.41
C GLY A 878 -12.62 23.98 -13.64
N GLU A 879 -12.86 22.95 -14.45
CA GLU A 879 -12.11 22.68 -15.69
C GLU A 879 -13.03 22.48 -16.88
N ILE A 880 -12.59 22.90 -18.07
CA ILE A 880 -13.22 22.54 -19.33
C ILE A 880 -12.31 21.52 -20.02
N LEU A 881 -12.90 20.41 -20.45
CA LEU A 881 -12.23 19.39 -21.25
C LEU A 881 -12.66 19.49 -22.72
N ASN A 882 -11.78 19.05 -23.62
CA ASN A 882 -12.10 18.80 -25.03
C ASN A 882 -12.80 17.44 -25.20
N ASP A 883 -13.36 17.18 -26.40
CA ASP A 883 -14.01 15.90 -26.73
C ASP A 883 -13.06 14.69 -26.63
N ASP A 884 -11.75 14.91 -26.73
CA ASP A 884 -10.69 13.90 -26.54
C ASP A 884 -10.20 13.79 -25.09
N MET A 885 -10.91 14.42 -24.15
CA MET A 885 -10.59 14.49 -22.73
C MET A 885 -9.29 15.26 -22.42
N SER A 886 -8.69 15.97 -23.37
CA SER A 886 -7.57 16.87 -23.06
C SER A 886 -8.05 18.14 -22.35
N LEU A 887 -7.25 18.65 -21.41
CA LEU A 887 -7.54 19.91 -20.73
C LEU A 887 -7.63 21.06 -21.75
N LYS A 888 -8.74 21.78 -21.74
CA LYS A 888 -8.95 22.96 -22.57
C LYS A 888 -8.68 24.24 -21.79
N GLU A 889 -9.23 24.36 -20.59
CA GLU A 889 -9.11 25.55 -19.76
C GLU A 889 -9.39 25.22 -18.30
N THR A 890 -8.67 25.89 -17.39
CA THR A 890 -8.94 25.86 -15.96
C THR A 890 -9.56 27.20 -15.56
N LEU A 891 -10.75 27.14 -14.99
CA LEU A 891 -11.64 28.27 -14.83
C LEU A 891 -11.25 29.14 -13.62
N ARG A 892 -11.39 30.44 -13.83
CA ARG A 892 -11.29 31.49 -12.80
C ARG A 892 -12.64 31.98 -12.31
N SER A 893 -13.71 31.53 -12.95
CA SER A 893 -15.03 32.11 -12.76
C SER A 893 -15.62 31.80 -11.39
N VAL A 894 -16.29 32.79 -10.82
CA VAL A 894 -17.08 32.67 -9.58
C VAL A 894 -18.55 32.92 -9.97
N GLN A 895 -19.23 31.86 -10.38
CA GLN A 895 -20.56 31.92 -10.99
C GLN A 895 -21.66 31.88 -9.93
N ILE A 896 -22.71 32.69 -10.10
CA ILE A 896 -23.91 32.67 -9.25
C ILE A 896 -24.95 31.79 -9.93
N LEU A 897 -25.36 30.74 -9.23
CA LEU A 897 -26.35 29.78 -9.69
C LEU A 897 -27.72 30.09 -9.11
N ASP A 898 -28.74 30.02 -9.96
CA ASP A 898 -30.12 29.91 -9.53
C ASP A 898 -30.46 28.43 -9.27
N PRO A 899 -30.68 28.02 -8.00
CA PRO A 899 -30.97 26.63 -7.70
C PRO A 899 -32.34 26.17 -8.23
N SER A 900 -33.26 27.07 -8.55
CA SER A 900 -34.58 26.68 -9.05
C SER A 900 -34.57 26.26 -10.53
N THR A 901 -33.60 26.79 -11.30
CA THR A 901 -33.49 26.57 -12.74
C THR A 901 -32.19 25.89 -13.15
N GLY A 902 -31.15 25.95 -12.33
CA GLY A 902 -29.79 25.50 -12.65
C GLY A 902 -29.02 26.46 -13.57
N GLU A 903 -29.58 27.63 -13.87
CA GLU A 903 -28.98 28.63 -14.75
C GLU A 903 -27.94 29.49 -14.02
N VAL A 904 -26.90 29.90 -14.75
CA VAL A 904 -25.93 30.89 -14.28
C VAL A 904 -26.52 32.27 -14.50
N ILE A 905 -26.80 32.99 -13.40
CA ILE A 905 -27.54 34.26 -13.41
C ILE A 905 -26.66 35.48 -13.13
N GLY A 906 -25.39 35.26 -12.81
CA GLY A 906 -24.42 36.31 -12.54
C GLY A 906 -23.07 35.73 -12.16
N SER A 907 -22.15 36.61 -11.76
CA SER A 907 -20.85 36.22 -11.23
C SER A 907 -20.31 37.27 -10.25
N LEU A 908 -19.43 36.83 -9.36
CA LEU A 908 -18.50 37.71 -8.64
C LEU A 908 -17.24 37.94 -9.49
N PRO A 909 -16.32 38.85 -9.09
CA PRO A 909 -15.04 38.99 -9.76
C PRO A 909 -14.32 37.64 -9.88
N ASP A 910 -13.69 37.41 -11.03
CA ASP A 910 -12.90 36.21 -11.28
C ASP A 910 -11.76 36.08 -10.27
N LEU A 911 -11.41 34.83 -9.95
CA LEU A 911 -10.22 34.51 -9.17
C LEU A 911 -8.96 35.02 -9.90
N PRO A 912 -7.90 35.42 -9.16
CA PRO A 912 -6.62 35.81 -9.75
C PRO A 912 -6.03 34.75 -10.69
N GLU A 913 -6.18 33.47 -10.34
CA GLU A 913 -5.73 32.31 -11.12
C GLU A 913 -6.79 31.20 -11.15
N GLY A 914 -6.74 30.35 -12.17
CA GLY A 914 -7.73 29.30 -12.40
C GLY A 914 -7.53 28.14 -11.44
N ARG A 915 -8.62 27.61 -10.88
CA ARG A 915 -8.56 26.54 -9.88
C ARG A 915 -9.55 25.43 -10.15
N SER A 916 -9.04 24.21 -10.10
CA SER A 916 -9.82 22.98 -10.07
C SER A 916 -9.82 22.39 -8.66
N ARG A 917 -10.96 21.84 -8.22
CA ARG A 917 -11.16 21.28 -6.87
C ARG A 917 -10.69 22.19 -5.72
N ALA A 918 -10.87 23.50 -5.88
CA ALA A 918 -10.71 24.42 -4.76
C ALA A 918 -11.75 24.10 -3.68
N GLN A 919 -11.45 24.44 -2.44
CA GLN A 919 -12.43 24.45 -1.35
C GLN A 919 -12.91 25.87 -1.11
N ALA A 920 -14.21 26.03 -0.81
CA ALA A 920 -14.82 27.33 -0.62
C ALA A 920 -15.64 27.39 0.68
N PHE A 921 -15.41 28.42 1.48
CA PHE A 921 -15.99 28.59 2.80
C PHE A 921 -16.55 30.00 2.97
N ALA A 922 -17.71 30.12 3.59
CA ALA A 922 -18.37 31.41 3.78
C ALA A 922 -18.99 31.54 5.17
N SER A 923 -18.74 32.67 5.83
CA SER A 923 -19.45 33.11 7.04
C SER A 923 -19.48 34.63 7.09
N GLY A 924 -20.64 35.20 7.38
CA GLY A 924 -20.84 36.64 7.42
C GLY A 924 -20.47 37.30 6.09
N ASP A 925 -19.57 38.28 6.16
CA ASP A 925 -19.05 39.02 5.01
C ASP A 925 -17.73 38.46 4.48
N THR A 926 -17.35 37.25 4.90
CA THR A 926 -16.09 36.61 4.52
C THR A 926 -16.37 35.41 3.62
N LEU A 927 -15.77 35.42 2.43
CA LEU A 927 -15.70 34.28 1.51
C LEU A 927 -14.22 33.93 1.33
N VAL A 928 -13.86 32.70 1.65
CA VAL A 928 -12.51 32.16 1.54
C VAL A 928 -12.51 31.06 0.48
N VAL A 929 -11.55 31.12 -0.43
CA VAL A 929 -11.24 30.05 -1.39
C VAL A 929 -9.83 29.57 -1.10
N TYR A 930 -9.68 28.27 -0.94
CA TYR A 930 -8.43 27.65 -0.52
C TYR A 930 -8.09 26.45 -1.39
N GLY A 931 -6.79 26.23 -1.64
CA GLY A 931 -6.31 24.99 -2.27
C GLY A 931 -6.69 24.84 -3.75
N GLY A 932 -6.39 23.66 -4.29
CA GLY A 932 -6.79 23.25 -5.65
C GLY A 932 -5.61 23.14 -6.60
N TYR A 933 -5.92 22.75 -7.84
CA TYR A 933 -4.93 22.44 -8.87
C TYR A 933 -5.12 23.32 -10.11
N ASP A 934 -4.05 23.49 -10.87
CA ASP A 934 -4.15 24.01 -12.23
C ASP A 934 -4.77 23.00 -13.20
N SER A 935 -4.70 21.70 -12.92
CA SER A 935 -5.61 20.68 -13.43
C SER A 935 -5.55 19.38 -12.63
N VAL A 936 -6.71 18.86 -12.26
CA VAL A 936 -6.91 17.53 -11.70
C VAL A 936 -6.90 16.47 -12.79
N PHE A 937 -7.43 16.77 -13.97
CA PHE A 937 -7.48 15.78 -15.05
C PHE A 937 -6.09 15.40 -15.56
N LEU A 938 -5.17 16.37 -15.68
CA LEU A 938 -3.77 16.09 -15.99
C LEU A 938 -3.10 15.25 -14.89
N LYS A 939 -3.41 15.52 -13.62
CA LYS A 939 -2.92 14.75 -12.47
C LYS A 939 -3.39 13.29 -12.51
N MET A 940 -4.66 13.05 -12.85
CA MET A 940 -5.21 11.70 -13.08
C MET A 940 -4.52 10.94 -14.22
N LEU A 941 -3.97 11.65 -15.20
CA LEU A 941 -3.20 11.05 -16.30
C LEU A 941 -1.71 10.88 -15.97
N GLY A 942 -1.30 11.12 -14.72
CA GLY A 942 0.10 11.03 -14.27
C GLY A 942 1.00 12.12 -14.83
N GLN A 943 0.45 13.26 -15.27
CA GLN A 943 1.22 14.41 -15.75
C GLN A 943 1.53 15.39 -14.63
N GLU A 944 2.63 16.13 -14.75
CA GLU A 944 2.99 17.20 -13.80
C GLU A 944 1.94 18.32 -13.80
N THR A 945 1.50 18.72 -12.62
CA THR A 945 0.52 19.79 -12.38
C THR A 945 0.98 20.70 -11.25
N ASN A 946 0.52 21.95 -11.25
CA ASN A 946 0.80 22.88 -10.15
C ASN A 946 -0.31 22.77 -9.10
N GLU A 947 0.10 22.48 -7.87
CA GLU A 947 -0.75 22.54 -6.68
C GLU A 947 -0.70 23.94 -6.07
N TYR A 948 -1.87 24.53 -5.84
CA TYR A 948 -1.98 25.86 -5.26
C TYR A 948 -2.22 25.78 -3.76
N CYS A 949 -1.26 26.23 -2.96
CA CYS A 949 -1.33 26.17 -1.49
C CYS A 949 -1.71 27.51 -0.82
N ASN A 950 -2.05 28.53 -1.61
CA ASN A 950 -2.41 29.86 -1.14
C ASN A 950 -3.89 29.99 -0.76
N THR A 951 -4.15 30.86 0.22
CA THR A 951 -5.50 31.25 0.66
C THR A 951 -5.94 32.54 -0.04
N MET A 952 -7.15 32.54 -0.61
CA MET A 952 -7.78 33.70 -1.22
C MET A 952 -8.98 34.16 -0.40
N VAL A 953 -9.06 35.46 -0.11
CA VAL A 953 -10.17 36.06 0.62
C VAL A 953 -10.85 37.10 -0.25
N TYR A 954 -12.16 37.00 -0.38
CA TYR A 954 -12.97 38.04 -1.00
C TYR A 954 -13.41 39.07 0.06
N ASP A 955 -13.03 40.33 -0.13
CA ASP A 955 -13.32 41.42 0.81
C ASP A 955 -14.66 42.14 0.55
N GLY A 956 -15.46 41.59 -0.38
CA GLY A 956 -16.69 42.21 -0.89
C GLY A 956 -16.51 43.04 -2.16
N LYS A 957 -15.27 43.24 -2.64
CA LYS A 957 -14.96 43.96 -3.89
C LYS A 957 -13.91 43.27 -4.74
N GLU A 958 -12.83 42.78 -4.13
CA GLU A 958 -11.72 42.13 -4.82
C GLU A 958 -11.20 40.92 -4.04
N TRP A 959 -10.44 40.08 -4.73
CA TRP A 959 -9.75 38.94 -4.13
C TRP A 959 -8.39 39.37 -3.60
N VAL A 960 -8.16 39.15 -2.31
CA VAL A 960 -6.85 39.26 -1.67
C VAL A 960 -6.20 37.90 -1.71
N ASN A 961 -5.03 37.80 -2.34
CA ASN A 961 -4.25 36.59 -2.44
C ASN A 961 -3.14 36.56 -1.37
N TYR A 962 -3.12 35.53 -0.53
CA TYR A 962 -2.06 35.30 0.47
C TYR A 962 -1.12 34.20 -0.05
N GLU A 963 -0.11 34.60 -0.85
CA GLU A 963 0.82 33.70 -1.57
C GLU A 963 1.83 32.96 -0.66
N GLU A 964 2.07 33.42 0.57
CA GLU A 964 2.98 32.78 1.55
C GLU A 964 2.23 31.95 2.61
N ASP A 965 1.12 31.31 2.24
CA ASP A 965 0.44 30.39 3.15
C ASP A 965 1.23 29.08 3.29
N GLN A 966 2.22 29.10 4.19
CA GLN A 966 3.10 27.96 4.49
C GLN A 966 2.44 26.88 5.34
N PHE A 967 1.18 27.07 5.76
CA PHE A 967 0.51 26.16 6.68
C PHE A 967 0.13 24.84 6.02
N LEU A 968 0.02 24.79 4.69
CA LEU A 968 -0.44 23.60 3.97
C LEU A 968 0.32 23.36 2.65
N SER A 969 1.55 23.90 2.51
CA SER A 969 2.32 23.86 1.26
C SER A 969 3.45 22.82 1.21
N ASP A 970 3.68 22.21 0.05
CA ASP A 970 4.77 21.24 -0.29
C ASP A 970 6.19 21.76 -0.13
N GLN A 971 6.33 23.07 -0.01
CA GLN A 971 7.63 23.73 0.05
C GLN A 971 8.19 23.85 1.47
N ASN A 972 7.44 23.41 2.49
CA ASN A 972 7.92 23.43 3.86
C ASN A 972 8.46 22.03 4.19
N SER A 973 9.78 21.85 4.31
CA SER A 973 10.40 20.57 4.69
C SER A 973 9.97 20.02 6.07
N GLU A 974 9.15 20.77 6.80
CA GLU A 974 8.54 20.40 8.07
C GLU A 974 7.08 19.90 7.92
N PHE A 975 6.44 20.15 6.78
CA PHE A 975 5.11 19.66 6.41
C PHE A 975 5.22 18.75 5.19
N ASP A 976 4.50 17.62 5.16
CA ASP A 976 4.47 16.70 4.03
C ASP A 976 3.13 16.81 3.28
N PRO A 977 3.14 17.31 2.04
CA PRO A 977 2.02 17.44 1.10
C PRO A 977 1.07 16.29 1.04
N MET A 978 1.69 15.12 0.92
CA MET A 978 1.00 13.85 0.78
C MET A 978 0.28 13.44 2.06
N GLN A 979 0.47 14.17 3.17
CA GLN A 979 -0.22 13.99 4.45
C GLN A 979 -1.34 15.02 4.71
N THR A 980 -1.61 15.97 3.80
CA THR A 980 -2.67 16.99 3.99
C THR A 980 -4.08 16.53 3.62
N LEU A 981 -4.31 15.25 3.30
CA LEU A 981 -5.64 14.73 2.97
C LEU A 981 -6.56 14.53 4.20
N GLU A 982 -6.12 14.88 5.41
CA GLU A 982 -6.78 14.47 6.66
C GLU A 982 -7.12 15.63 7.62
N TYR A 983 -7.51 16.80 7.13
CA TYR A 983 -8.00 17.87 7.99
C TYR A 983 -9.48 18.18 7.75
N ALA A 984 -10.20 18.44 8.84
CA ALA A 984 -11.51 19.05 8.79
C ALA A 984 -11.35 20.56 8.78
N ILE A 985 -12.04 21.21 7.86
CA ILE A 985 -12.05 22.67 7.72
C ILE A 985 -13.51 23.18 7.76
N GLY A 986 -13.70 24.36 8.32
CA GLY A 986 -15.02 24.98 8.42
C GLY A 986 -14.95 26.50 8.43
N ALA A 987 -16.04 27.14 8.00
CA ALA A 987 -16.12 28.60 7.96
C ALA A 987 -16.32 29.19 9.36
N VAL A 988 -15.58 30.25 9.69
CA VAL A 988 -15.82 31.08 10.88
C VAL A 988 -15.93 32.54 10.49
N ASP A 989 -16.56 33.37 11.32
CA ASP A 989 -16.61 34.79 11.05
C ASP A 989 -15.18 35.36 11.00
N GLY A 990 -14.80 35.95 9.86
CA GLY A 990 -13.45 36.47 9.64
C GLY A 990 -12.41 35.44 9.21
N GLY A 991 -12.79 34.22 8.80
CA GLY A 991 -11.84 33.27 8.19
C GLY A 991 -12.29 31.80 8.21
N VAL A 992 -11.36 30.89 8.51
CA VAL A 992 -11.63 29.45 8.61
C VAL A 992 -10.99 28.84 9.85
N ILE A 993 -11.59 27.76 10.36
CA ILE A 993 -11.01 26.89 11.38
C ILE A 993 -10.61 25.57 10.72
N VAL A 994 -9.44 25.04 11.10
CA VAL A 994 -8.91 23.76 10.61
C VAL A 994 -8.52 22.90 11.79
N THR A 995 -8.79 21.60 11.71
CA THR A 995 -8.21 20.62 12.63
C THR A 995 -7.81 19.33 11.93
N GLY A 996 -6.70 18.73 12.36
CA GLY A 996 -6.14 17.50 11.78
C GLY A 996 -4.68 17.31 12.20
N PRO A 997 -4.10 16.11 11.97
CA PRO A 997 -2.69 15.87 12.25
C PRO A 997 -1.82 16.74 11.34
N VAL A 998 -0.96 17.55 11.95
CA VAL A 998 0.00 18.41 11.25
C VAL A 998 1.41 17.95 11.62
N GLN A 999 2.21 17.56 10.64
CA GLN A 999 3.64 17.32 10.87
C GLN A 999 4.36 18.68 11.02
N GLY A 1000 5.36 18.76 11.91
CA GLY A 1000 6.29 19.90 11.97
C GLY A 1000 5.89 21.09 12.84
N LEU A 1001 4.62 21.32 13.15
CA LEU A 1001 4.24 22.38 14.11
C LEU A 1001 4.37 21.92 15.56
N GLY A 1002 5.62 21.72 15.95
CA GLY A 1002 6.07 21.55 17.32
C GLY A 1002 5.97 20.12 17.81
N SER A 1003 7.08 19.38 17.67
CA SER A 1003 7.39 18.24 18.53
C SER A 1003 7.26 18.55 20.04
N ASP A 1004 7.21 19.84 20.42
CA ASP A 1004 7.01 20.35 21.77
C ASP A 1004 5.60 20.96 22.03
N SER A 1005 4.72 21.03 21.04
CA SER A 1005 3.45 21.78 21.10
C SER A 1005 2.34 21.00 20.41
N MET A 1006 1.54 20.27 21.19
CA MET A 1006 0.40 19.41 20.80
C MET A 1006 -0.76 20.13 20.07
N VAL A 1007 -0.52 21.20 19.30
CA VAL A 1007 -1.57 22.02 18.65
C VAL A 1007 -2.02 21.37 17.35
N ASP A 1008 -3.27 20.94 17.30
CA ASP A 1008 -3.91 20.29 16.14
C ASP A 1008 -5.11 21.08 15.58
N THR A 1009 -5.37 22.27 16.15
CA THR A 1009 -6.50 23.13 15.79
C THR A 1009 -5.98 24.54 15.52
N TRP A 1010 -6.32 25.08 14.36
CA TRP A 1010 -5.77 26.31 13.83
C TRP A 1010 -6.90 27.20 13.28
N ASN A 1011 -6.73 28.51 13.37
CA ASN A 1011 -7.65 29.46 12.78
C ASN A 1011 -6.88 30.36 11.81
N PHE A 1012 -7.40 30.50 10.59
CA PHE A 1012 -6.94 31.52 9.65
C PHE A 1012 -7.72 32.81 9.91
N ASP A 1013 -7.01 33.90 10.18
CA ASP A 1013 -7.61 35.23 10.31
C ASP A 1013 -7.47 35.99 8.98
N ALA A 1014 -8.59 36.15 8.28
CA ALA A 1014 -8.65 36.79 6.97
C ALA A 1014 -8.27 38.29 7.00
N SER A 1015 -8.31 38.94 8.17
CA SER A 1015 -7.93 40.34 8.32
C SER A 1015 -6.42 40.56 8.42
N THR A 1016 -5.69 39.52 8.85
CA THR A 1016 -4.23 39.54 9.01
C THR A 1016 -3.51 38.64 8.01
N GLY A 1017 -4.23 37.71 7.36
CA GLY A 1017 -3.67 36.73 6.45
C GLY A 1017 -2.78 35.71 7.15
N SER A 1018 -3.08 35.38 8.42
CA SER A 1018 -2.21 34.57 9.28
C SER A 1018 -2.95 33.41 9.93
N TRP A 1019 -2.28 32.25 10.00
CA TRP A 1019 -2.73 31.10 10.79
C TRP A 1019 -2.30 31.22 12.25
N ILE A 1020 -3.22 30.93 13.16
CA ILE A 1020 -3.01 31.01 14.61
C ILE A 1020 -3.40 29.68 15.23
N GLY A 1021 -2.44 29.01 15.86
CA GLY A 1021 -2.64 27.76 16.59
C GLY A 1021 -3.39 27.97 17.91
N ASN A 1022 -4.37 27.12 18.19
CA ASN A 1022 -5.19 27.20 19.38
C ASN A 1022 -4.83 26.09 20.38
N GLN A 1023 -3.98 26.41 21.37
CA GLN A 1023 -3.55 25.46 22.40
C GLN A 1023 -4.65 25.04 23.39
N ASP A 1024 -5.75 25.81 23.46
CA ASP A 1024 -6.85 25.53 24.39
C ASP A 1024 -7.89 24.57 23.79
N ILE A 1025 -7.86 24.36 22.47
CA ILE A 1025 -8.76 23.48 21.72
C ILE A 1025 -7.91 22.42 21.02
N LEU A 1026 -7.93 21.20 21.55
CA LEU A 1026 -7.20 20.06 21.02
C LEU A 1026 -8.19 18.98 20.57
N TYR A 1027 -8.21 18.75 19.26
CA TYR A 1027 -9.09 17.78 18.62
C TYR A 1027 -8.72 16.34 18.97
N SER A 1028 -7.44 15.97 19.02
CA SER A 1028 -6.99 14.62 19.32
C SER A 1028 -5.49 14.53 19.62
N GLN A 1029 -5.11 13.82 20.70
CA GLN A 1029 -3.72 13.37 20.88
C GLN A 1029 -3.34 12.16 20.00
N ILE A 1030 -4.32 11.57 19.29
CA ILE A 1030 -4.10 10.48 18.34
C ILE A 1030 -4.35 10.98 16.93
N LYS A 1031 -3.51 10.56 15.98
CA LYS A 1031 -3.71 10.91 14.56
C LYS A 1031 -5.05 10.38 14.08
N THR A 1032 -5.82 11.27 13.48
CA THR A 1032 -7.13 10.97 12.91
C THR A 1032 -7.08 11.12 11.41
N THR A 1033 -7.70 10.21 10.68
CA THR A 1033 -7.72 10.21 9.22
C THR A 1033 -9.10 10.58 8.67
N HIS A 1034 -9.16 10.99 7.39
CA HIS A 1034 -10.39 11.32 6.67
C HIS A 1034 -11.32 12.29 7.42
N ASN A 1035 -10.72 13.33 8.02
CA ASN A 1035 -11.47 14.32 8.76
C ASN A 1035 -12.29 15.19 7.80
N ILE A 1036 -13.60 15.23 7.99
CA ILE A 1036 -14.49 16.15 7.30
C ILE A 1036 -15.13 17.09 8.31
N GLY A 1037 -15.26 18.35 7.91
CA GLY A 1037 -15.69 19.44 8.77
C GLY A 1037 -16.87 20.20 8.18
N VAL A 1038 -17.74 20.70 9.06
CA VAL A 1038 -18.77 21.68 8.69
C VAL A 1038 -19.07 22.59 9.88
N THR A 1039 -19.32 23.86 9.62
CA THR A 1039 -19.79 24.81 10.63
C THR A 1039 -21.28 25.07 10.49
N TYR A 1040 -22.00 25.04 11.62
CA TYR A 1040 -23.43 25.31 11.68
C TYR A 1040 -23.85 25.75 13.07
N ASP A 1041 -24.72 26.76 13.16
CA ASP A 1041 -25.32 27.25 14.43
C ASP A 1041 -24.28 27.50 15.54
N GLY A 1042 -23.17 28.19 15.21
CA GLY A 1042 -22.10 28.53 16.16
C GLY A 1042 -21.24 27.35 16.63
N GLN A 1043 -21.25 26.24 15.90
CA GLN A 1043 -20.46 25.05 16.20
C GLN A 1043 -19.68 24.58 14.97
N PHE A 1044 -18.46 24.12 15.18
CA PHE A 1044 -17.67 23.39 14.20
C PHE A 1044 -17.77 21.90 14.50
N TYR A 1045 -18.39 21.16 13.58
CA TYR A 1045 -18.56 19.72 13.65
C TYR A 1045 -17.47 19.04 12.87
N VAL A 1046 -16.90 18.00 13.47
CA VAL A 1046 -15.83 17.23 12.86
C VAL A 1046 -16.14 15.76 12.99
N MET A 1047 -16.16 15.06 11.86
CA MET A 1047 -16.14 13.61 11.79
C MET A 1047 -14.78 13.15 11.28
N GLY A 1048 -14.17 12.19 11.97
CA GLY A 1048 -12.92 11.58 11.56
C GLY A 1048 -12.75 10.17 12.09
N TYR A 1049 -11.69 9.52 11.66
CA TYR A 1049 -11.38 8.13 11.98
C TYR A 1049 -10.14 8.10 12.86
N THR A 1050 -10.11 7.23 13.85
CA THR A 1050 -8.89 6.97 14.64
C THR A 1050 -8.09 5.87 13.96
N GLY A 1051 -6.74 5.99 13.91
CA GLY A 1051 -5.80 5.08 13.22
C GLY A 1051 -6.03 3.56 13.35
N ALA A 1052 -5.07 2.76 13.86
CA ALA A 1052 -5.18 1.29 13.90
C ALA A 1052 -6.50 0.81 14.55
N TYR A 1053 -7.29 0.01 13.82
CA TYR A 1053 -8.72 -0.13 14.10
C TYR A 1053 -9.06 -1.10 15.24
N ASN A 1054 -10.00 -0.64 16.07
CA ASN A 1054 -11.20 -1.39 16.44
C ASN A 1054 -12.31 -0.46 17.01
N LYS A 1055 -12.97 0.33 16.14
CA LYS A 1055 -14.38 0.84 16.27
C LYS A 1055 -14.70 2.33 16.53
N LEU A 1056 -13.81 3.32 16.46
CA LEU A 1056 -14.25 4.71 16.66
C LEU A 1056 -14.11 5.60 15.42
N LYS A 1057 -15.23 5.74 14.70
CA LYS A 1057 -15.63 7.06 14.21
C LYS A 1057 -15.63 8.01 15.40
N ILE A 1058 -14.93 9.11 15.29
CA ILE A 1058 -15.05 10.22 16.22
C ILE A 1058 -15.97 11.23 15.56
N PHE A 1059 -17.05 11.57 16.27
CA PHE A 1059 -17.86 12.73 15.90
C PHE A 1059 -17.93 13.70 17.06
N ARG A 1060 -17.55 14.95 16.81
CA ARG A 1060 -17.36 15.97 17.84
C ARG A 1060 -17.84 17.32 17.36
N SER A 1061 -18.07 18.22 18.31
CA SER A 1061 -18.25 19.64 18.01
C SER A 1061 -17.46 20.54 18.96
N THR A 1062 -17.06 21.72 18.48
CA THR A 1062 -16.47 22.78 19.28
C THR A 1062 -17.13 24.13 18.98
N PRO A 1063 -17.35 25.00 19.98
CA PRO A 1063 -17.95 26.31 19.74
C PRO A 1063 -17.06 27.21 18.86
N VAL A 1064 -17.66 27.88 17.88
CA VAL A 1064 -16.98 28.83 17.00
C VAL A 1064 -17.86 30.06 16.71
N SER A 1065 -17.27 31.15 16.24
CA SER A 1065 -18.04 32.27 15.69
C SER A 1065 -18.48 31.91 14.28
N TYR A 1066 -19.77 31.75 14.06
CA TYR A 1066 -20.33 31.43 12.76
C TYR A 1066 -21.73 32.05 12.64
N THR A 1067 -21.94 32.84 11.58
CA THR A 1067 -23.22 33.47 11.27
C THR A 1067 -24.02 32.71 10.22
N GLY A 1068 -23.34 32.10 9.25
CA GLY A 1068 -23.93 31.28 8.19
C GLY A 1068 -25.01 31.96 7.31
N PRO A 1069 -25.67 31.19 6.43
CA PRO A 1069 -26.78 31.69 5.61
C PRO A 1069 -28.02 32.01 6.46
N THR A 1070 -28.66 33.14 6.17
CA THR A 1070 -29.89 33.56 6.86
C THR A 1070 -31.16 33.20 6.08
N GLN A 1071 -31.02 32.79 4.83
CA GLN A 1071 -32.08 32.28 3.97
C GLN A 1071 -31.48 31.28 2.98
N ASP A 1072 -32.30 30.36 2.46
CA ASP A 1072 -31.87 29.52 1.36
C ASP A 1072 -31.65 30.35 0.09
N PRO A 1073 -30.61 30.05 -0.71
CA PRO A 1073 -30.49 30.56 -2.05
C PRO A 1073 -31.80 30.42 -2.82
N SER A 1074 -32.34 31.55 -3.19
CA SER A 1074 -33.51 31.64 -4.06
C SER A 1074 -33.22 32.73 -5.07
N PHE A 1075 -33.20 32.33 -6.32
CA PHE A 1075 -33.47 33.23 -7.42
C PHE A 1075 -34.68 32.65 -8.14
N GLY A 1076 -35.53 33.54 -8.59
CA GLY A 1076 -36.89 33.19 -8.90
C GLY A 1076 -37.69 34.44 -8.78
N GLN A 1077 -38.12 34.89 -9.96
CA GLN A 1077 -39.20 35.82 -10.22
C GLN A 1077 -39.88 36.25 -8.94
N SER A 1078 -39.84 37.55 -8.64
CA SER A 1078 -40.78 38.12 -7.66
C SER A 1078 -42.18 37.73 -8.12
N GLU A 1079 -42.72 36.62 -7.63
CA GLU A 1079 -44.13 36.30 -7.71
C GLU A 1079 -44.78 37.37 -6.84
N ILE A 1080 -45.23 38.41 -7.51
CA ILE A 1080 -46.01 39.43 -6.85
C ILE A 1080 -47.43 38.93 -6.91
N THR A 1081 -47.95 38.51 -5.76
CA THR A 1081 -49.37 38.31 -5.59
C THR A 1081 -50.03 39.69 -5.68
N ILE A 1082 -50.73 39.97 -6.77
CA ILE A 1082 -51.47 41.21 -6.90
C ILE A 1082 -52.97 40.95 -6.76
N PRO A 1083 -53.70 41.78 -5.99
CA PRO A 1083 -55.14 41.72 -5.96
C PRO A 1083 -55.69 42.23 -7.29
N VAL A 1084 -56.29 41.33 -8.07
CA VAL A 1084 -57.01 41.69 -9.29
C VAL A 1084 -58.43 42.08 -8.88
N ILE A 1085 -58.75 43.35 -9.07
CA ILE A 1085 -60.06 43.91 -8.75
C ILE A 1085 -60.89 43.98 -10.03
N TYR A 1086 -61.90 43.11 -10.12
CA TYR A 1086 -62.82 43.10 -11.24
C TYR A 1086 -63.90 44.17 -11.02
N ARG A 1087 -64.08 45.05 -12.00
CA ARG A 1087 -65.06 46.15 -11.96
C ARG A 1087 -66.01 46.07 -13.15
N TYR A 1088 -67.30 46.25 -12.90
CA TYR A 1088 -68.33 46.40 -13.93
C TYR A 1088 -69.08 47.70 -13.70
N GLU A 1089 -69.14 48.57 -14.72
CA GLU A 1089 -69.82 49.88 -14.71
C GLU A 1089 -69.68 50.61 -13.35
N GLU A 1090 -68.42 50.83 -12.96
CA GLU A 1090 -67.99 51.57 -11.77
C GLU A 1090 -68.14 50.89 -10.39
N ASN A 1091 -68.65 49.65 -10.30
CA ASN A 1091 -68.73 48.91 -9.03
C ASN A 1091 -67.72 47.74 -8.97
N ILE A 1092 -67.11 47.51 -7.80
CA ILE A 1092 -66.25 46.34 -7.55
C ILE A 1092 -67.12 45.09 -7.40
N VAL A 1093 -66.81 44.05 -8.18
CA VAL A 1093 -67.65 42.87 -8.30
C VAL A 1093 -67.03 41.61 -7.71
N ALA A 1094 -65.70 41.48 -7.81
CA ALA A 1094 -64.93 40.46 -7.12
C ALA A 1094 -63.47 40.91 -6.94
N GLN A 1095 -62.78 40.28 -6.00
CA GLN A 1095 -61.35 40.47 -5.75
C GLN A 1095 -60.74 39.07 -5.63
N GLU A 1096 -59.80 38.76 -6.51
CA GLU A 1096 -59.02 37.52 -6.46
C GLU A 1096 -57.53 37.86 -6.46
N GLU A 1097 -56.71 36.94 -5.98
CA GLU A 1097 -55.25 37.06 -5.99
C GLU A 1097 -54.70 36.33 -7.21
N ALA A 1098 -53.98 37.06 -8.07
CA ALA A 1098 -53.27 36.47 -9.19
C ALA A 1098 -51.78 36.42 -8.86
N VAL A 1099 -51.17 35.26 -9.09
CA VAL A 1099 -49.72 35.04 -9.04
C VAL A 1099 -49.19 35.23 -10.46
N LEU A 1100 -48.17 36.07 -10.64
CA LEU A 1100 -47.64 36.43 -11.96
C LEU A 1100 -46.14 36.19 -12.05
N SER A 1101 -45.74 35.64 -13.19
CA SER A 1101 -44.36 35.50 -13.66
C SER A 1101 -43.99 36.64 -14.62
N GLU A 1102 -42.70 36.80 -14.92
CA GLU A 1102 -42.20 37.85 -15.81
C GLU A 1102 -42.71 37.64 -17.25
N GLY A 1103 -43.54 38.58 -17.74
CA GLY A 1103 -44.12 38.55 -19.09
C GLY A 1103 -45.60 38.14 -19.17
N ASP A 1104 -46.24 37.84 -18.05
CA ASP A 1104 -47.65 37.47 -18.00
C ASP A 1104 -48.60 38.61 -18.40
N ASN A 1105 -49.69 38.25 -19.09
CA ASN A 1105 -50.76 39.18 -19.49
C ASN A 1105 -52.01 38.88 -18.66
N ILE A 1106 -52.55 39.90 -17.98
CA ILE A 1106 -53.83 39.77 -17.27
C ILE A 1106 -54.97 40.15 -18.21
N VAL A 1107 -55.93 39.25 -18.41
CA VAL A 1107 -57.15 39.52 -19.15
C VAL A 1107 -58.24 39.94 -18.16
N ALA A 1108 -58.69 41.19 -18.25
CA ALA A 1108 -59.62 41.76 -17.27
C ALA A 1108 -61.09 41.27 -17.40
N ALA A 1109 -61.41 40.42 -18.39
CA ALA A 1109 -62.74 39.82 -18.55
C ALA A 1109 -62.66 38.52 -19.37
N ASP A 1110 -62.96 37.39 -18.72
CA ASP A 1110 -63.10 36.06 -19.34
C ASP A 1110 -64.57 35.59 -19.21
N GLU A 1111 -65.04 34.81 -20.18
CA GLU A 1111 -66.37 34.19 -20.21
C GLU A 1111 -66.61 33.33 -18.95
N ASP A 1112 -65.59 32.63 -18.44
CA ASP A 1112 -65.68 31.81 -17.24
C ASP A 1112 -65.94 32.65 -15.97
N PHE A 1113 -65.35 33.85 -15.86
CA PHE A 1113 -65.60 34.77 -14.75
C PHE A 1113 -67.02 35.38 -14.82
N ALA A 1114 -67.45 35.75 -16.03
CA ALA A 1114 -68.79 36.29 -16.25
C ALA A 1114 -69.87 35.25 -15.92
N GLU A 1115 -69.65 33.97 -16.24
CA GLU A 1115 -70.55 32.87 -15.92
C GLU A 1115 -70.56 32.54 -14.41
N LYS A 1116 -69.38 32.52 -13.76
CA LYS A 1116 -69.21 32.28 -12.32
C LYS A 1116 -69.98 33.27 -11.44
N TYR A 1117 -70.12 34.52 -11.87
CA TYR A 1117 -70.78 35.58 -11.10
C TYR A 1117 -72.06 36.16 -11.74
N GLY A 1118 -72.53 35.60 -12.86
CA GLY A 1118 -73.85 35.87 -13.44
C GLY A 1118 -73.97 37.15 -14.28
N PHE A 1119 -72.88 37.59 -14.90
CA PHE A 1119 -72.84 38.76 -15.79
C PHE A 1119 -72.89 38.34 -17.27
N ALA A 1120 -73.54 39.14 -18.12
CA ALA A 1120 -73.59 38.90 -19.56
C ALA A 1120 -72.70 39.91 -20.29
N LEU A 1121 -71.63 39.43 -20.94
CA LEU A 1121 -70.80 40.25 -21.82
C LEU A 1121 -71.59 40.59 -23.09
N LYS A 1122 -71.63 41.87 -23.48
CA LYS A 1122 -72.40 42.33 -24.66
C LYS A 1122 -71.72 42.02 -25.99
N ASP A 1123 -70.39 41.87 -26.01
CA ASP A 1123 -69.61 41.46 -27.18
C ASP A 1123 -68.26 40.87 -26.72
N SER A 1124 -68.08 39.54 -26.76
CA SER A 1124 -66.98 38.83 -26.08
C SER A 1124 -65.58 39.04 -26.72
N GLU A 1125 -65.51 39.65 -27.90
CA GLU A 1125 -64.25 39.96 -28.60
C GLU A 1125 -63.82 41.44 -28.46
N GLN A 1126 -64.74 42.38 -28.17
CA GLN A 1126 -64.40 43.81 -28.09
C GLN A 1126 -64.14 44.34 -26.67
N ASP A 1127 -64.67 43.69 -25.64
CA ASP A 1127 -64.56 44.17 -24.24
C ASP A 1127 -63.40 43.54 -23.45
N LYS A 1128 -62.57 42.68 -24.08
CA LYS A 1128 -61.35 42.14 -23.45
C LYS A 1128 -60.25 43.21 -23.46
N ARG A 1129 -59.85 43.68 -22.27
CA ARG A 1129 -58.66 44.53 -22.10
C ARG A 1129 -57.52 43.70 -21.52
N THR A 1130 -56.41 43.69 -22.23
CA THR A 1130 -55.15 43.07 -21.80
C THR A 1130 -54.29 44.16 -21.19
N VAL A 1131 -53.87 43.98 -19.94
CA VAL A 1131 -52.91 44.88 -19.29
C VAL A 1131 -51.57 44.17 -19.20
N ARG A 1132 -50.52 44.83 -19.72
CA ARG A 1132 -49.15 44.35 -19.62
C ARG A 1132 -48.46 45.07 -18.48
N VAL A 1133 -47.89 44.31 -17.55
CA VAL A 1133 -47.14 44.83 -16.41
C VAL A 1133 -45.67 44.48 -16.61
N THR A 1134 -44.79 45.45 -16.48
CA THR A 1134 -43.33 45.29 -16.64
C THR A 1134 -42.63 45.81 -15.39
N ARG A 1135 -41.65 45.06 -14.87
CA ARG A 1135 -40.86 45.47 -13.70
C ARG A 1135 -39.59 46.19 -14.16
N ASN A 1136 -39.33 47.37 -13.59
CA ASN A 1136 -38.06 48.06 -13.81
C ASN A 1136 -36.97 47.42 -12.93
N LEU A 1137 -35.93 46.85 -13.55
CA LEU A 1137 -34.89 46.08 -12.87
C LEU A 1137 -33.87 46.94 -12.10
N GLU A 1138 -33.80 48.26 -12.36
CA GLU A 1138 -32.93 49.17 -11.61
C GLU A 1138 -33.62 49.75 -10.36
N THR A 1139 -34.94 49.97 -10.41
CA THR A 1139 -35.68 50.62 -9.31
C THR A 1139 -36.59 49.69 -8.51
N GLY A 1140 -36.94 48.53 -9.07
CA GLY A 1140 -37.88 47.59 -8.46
C GLY A 1140 -39.36 47.97 -8.58
N GLU A 1141 -39.68 49.11 -9.20
CA GLU A 1141 -41.05 49.59 -9.41
C GLU A 1141 -41.77 48.85 -10.56
N LEU A 1142 -43.10 48.72 -10.46
CA LEU A 1142 -43.96 48.12 -11.47
C LEU A 1142 -44.56 49.18 -12.39
N GLU A 1143 -44.35 49.04 -13.69
CA GLU A 1143 -44.99 49.87 -14.72
C GLU A 1143 -46.08 49.06 -15.42
N ALA A 1144 -47.33 49.49 -15.26
CA ALA A 1144 -48.43 48.99 -16.08
C ALA A 1144 -48.62 49.93 -17.28
N ASP A 1145 -48.58 49.39 -18.50
CA ASP A 1145 -48.87 50.20 -19.69
C ASP A 1145 -50.39 50.40 -19.80
N VAL A 1146 -50.86 51.41 -19.06
CA VAL A 1146 -52.23 51.92 -19.13
C VAL A 1146 -52.12 53.41 -19.42
N ASP A 1147 -52.71 53.85 -20.53
CA ASP A 1147 -52.81 55.27 -20.92
C ASP A 1147 -53.10 56.14 -19.67
N ALA A 1148 -52.13 56.97 -19.32
CA ALA A 1148 -51.92 57.54 -17.99
C ALA A 1148 -53.07 58.41 -17.45
N ILE A 1149 -53.27 58.38 -16.12
CA ILE A 1149 -53.90 59.46 -15.35
C ILE A 1149 -52.95 59.83 -14.20
N ASN A 1150 -52.40 61.05 -14.22
CA ASN A 1150 -51.61 61.63 -13.14
C ASN A 1150 -52.49 62.36 -12.12
N PHE A 1151 -52.13 62.28 -10.84
CA PHE A 1151 -52.66 63.16 -9.78
C PHE A 1151 -51.50 63.83 -9.01
N ASP A 1152 -51.57 65.15 -8.86
CA ASP A 1152 -50.66 65.94 -8.02
C ASP A 1152 -51.18 66.06 -6.59
N VAL A 1153 -50.27 65.93 -5.61
CA VAL A 1153 -50.55 66.09 -4.18
C VAL A 1153 -49.83 67.34 -3.65
N VAL A 1154 -50.54 68.23 -2.95
CA VAL A 1154 -49.95 69.40 -2.29
C VAL A 1154 -50.19 69.32 -0.78
N PRO A 1155 -49.16 69.20 0.06
CA PRO A 1155 -49.31 69.21 1.51
C PRO A 1155 -49.32 70.65 2.08
N THR A 1156 -50.15 70.89 3.09
CA THR A 1156 -50.10 72.10 3.94
C THR A 1156 -49.89 71.70 5.40
N VAL A 1157 -49.02 72.44 6.09
CA VAL A 1157 -48.61 72.17 7.49
C VAL A 1157 -49.19 73.26 8.40
N ASP A 1158 -49.93 72.86 9.45
CA ASP A 1158 -50.23 73.72 10.60
C ASP A 1158 -49.35 73.28 11.78
N PRO A 1159 -48.42 74.12 12.30
CA PRO A 1159 -47.45 73.70 13.30
C PRO A 1159 -48.01 73.47 14.72
N ALA A 1160 -49.32 73.59 14.95
CA ALA A 1160 -49.93 73.41 16.28
C ALA A 1160 -50.56 72.03 16.53
N GLU A 1161 -50.81 71.21 15.51
CA GLU A 1161 -51.48 69.90 15.66
C GLU A 1161 -50.71 68.75 15.00
N LYS A 1162 -50.65 67.58 15.66
CA LYS A 1162 -49.86 66.41 15.21
C LYS A 1162 -50.60 65.56 14.16
N PHE A 1163 -51.19 66.21 13.15
CA PHE A 1163 -51.92 65.51 12.08
C PHE A 1163 -51.69 66.20 10.72
N PHE A 1164 -51.72 65.43 9.63
CA PHE A 1164 -51.89 65.95 8.27
C PHE A 1164 -53.35 65.78 7.85
N HIS A 1165 -53.95 66.82 7.26
CA HIS A 1165 -55.23 66.69 6.56
C HIS A 1165 -54.98 66.41 5.08
N VAL A 1166 -55.40 65.22 4.62
CA VAL A 1166 -55.42 64.89 3.20
C VAL A 1166 -56.84 65.08 2.68
N SER A 1167 -57.02 65.90 1.65
CA SER A 1167 -58.30 66.06 0.95
C SER A 1167 -58.12 65.69 -0.51
N TYR A 1168 -59.03 64.90 -1.05
CA TYR A 1168 -59.09 64.64 -2.49
C TYR A 1168 -59.85 65.77 -3.17
N ILE A 1169 -59.32 66.26 -4.27
CA ILE A 1169 -59.98 67.21 -5.18
C ILE A 1169 -60.12 66.56 -6.55
N ASP A 1170 -61.19 66.89 -7.26
CA ASP A 1170 -61.34 66.47 -8.65
C ASP A 1170 -60.42 67.27 -9.60
N GLY A 1171 -60.40 66.90 -10.88
CA GLY A 1171 -59.58 67.55 -11.92
C GLY A 1171 -59.94 69.02 -12.21
N GLU A 1172 -60.97 69.57 -11.57
CA GLU A 1172 -61.35 70.99 -11.64
C GLU A 1172 -61.05 71.75 -10.33
N GLY A 1173 -60.55 71.05 -9.31
CA GLY A 1173 -60.16 71.61 -8.02
C GLY A 1173 -61.27 71.65 -6.96
N ASN A 1174 -62.38 70.93 -7.14
CA ASN A 1174 -63.46 70.89 -6.15
C ASN A 1174 -63.26 69.76 -5.13
N PRO A 1175 -63.57 69.95 -3.83
CA PRO A 1175 -63.36 68.92 -2.81
C PRO A 1175 -64.33 67.74 -2.96
N VAL A 1176 -63.79 66.52 -2.91
CA VAL A 1176 -64.56 65.26 -2.97
C VAL A 1176 -64.59 64.61 -1.57
N PRO A 1177 -65.73 64.06 -1.10
CA PRO A 1177 -65.78 63.44 0.22
C PRO A 1177 -64.96 62.16 0.29
N GLY A 1178 -64.05 62.06 1.27
CA GLY A 1178 -63.21 60.86 1.46
C GLY A 1178 -61.80 61.12 2.00
N GLY A 1179 -61.42 62.36 2.28
CA GLY A 1179 -60.16 62.70 2.93
C GLY A 1179 -60.10 62.27 4.41
N GLY A 1180 -58.97 61.72 4.84
CA GLY A 1180 -58.72 61.26 6.21
C GLY A 1180 -57.57 62.01 6.89
N GLU A 1181 -57.53 61.91 8.22
CA GLU A 1181 -56.46 62.44 9.08
C GLU A 1181 -55.40 61.38 9.31
N ILE A 1182 -54.12 61.74 9.16
CA ILE A 1182 -52.99 60.89 9.57
C ILE A 1182 -52.36 61.51 10.81
N ALA A 1183 -52.38 60.77 11.92
CA ALA A 1183 -51.80 61.15 13.21
C ALA A 1183 -50.36 60.66 13.35
N PHE A 1184 -49.52 61.42 14.06
CA PHE A 1184 -48.16 60.96 14.41
C PHE A 1184 -47.83 61.31 15.85
N ASP A 1185 -47.15 60.39 16.56
CA ASP A 1185 -46.94 60.55 17.99
C ASP A 1185 -45.71 61.39 18.37
N LYS A 1186 -44.76 61.64 17.45
CA LYS A 1186 -43.71 62.67 17.54
C LYS A 1186 -43.00 62.83 16.19
N VAL A 1187 -42.68 64.07 15.86
CA VAL A 1187 -41.88 64.48 14.69
C VAL A 1187 -40.40 64.39 15.07
N GLY A 1188 -39.64 63.63 14.28
CA GLY A 1188 -38.19 63.60 14.23
C GLY A 1188 -37.78 63.43 12.79
#